data_AF-A0A7S1ANE0-F1
#
_entry.id   AF-A0A7S1ANE0-F1
#
_cell.length_a   1.000
_cell.length_b   1.000
_cell.length_c   1.000
_cell.angle_alpha   90.00
_cell.angle_beta   90.00
_cell.angle_gamma   90.00
#
_symmetry.space_group_name_H-M   'P 1'
#
loop_
_entity.id
_entity.type
_entity.pdbx_description
1 polymer ?
#
loop_
_entity_poly.entity_id
_entity_poly.type
_entity_poly.pdbx_seq_one_letter_code
_entity_poly.pdbx_strand_id
1 'polypeptide(L)'
;MNLSPEMAAGLGENTLGVPSFLSARHSVESYSEFDDAWEDGTDDDLVDLTPLTPDHALSATSRCRSASNLVDIWDFLDPKEEEQLQVQERVGNDALHMSWSPSLHQLFGSQSVPTPISSNGEVRERRAGSRFLLNEVNPALFEQPCTPINMSGGTAFFFRIAYKPGCEPPGANRCHLIGKDLSHAMDELDFYGKLKVVTDNDVQWQAFGSMAIGCHGISRLSCVTDLETESTQIRTLLLLENLRNGFDSMRLCDVKMGSETSVTGWKGKTRLHAWKNHQLDSRTNSMAEGVRLEGMELPPRTLEERIKAVVDSHTTMSRVRAGLVGSKAAKRFTLQRLHAHEFLAGLLDVSTFGAGAEMHTHSAAWSALTAVGRLLVALKGLPAPQMWIGSSLAIALEVGCLCKSPRVLVKVFDWGRAELTTQDEHRALPALERSQRMYYWRQYFCALCRVYWELSRIVYHRCCCPSWTALVFELRSEQLSVLRAAIVPGKCNDEVLGMAVYPMTMLQETGTFANFTLPLLRQRCADPPSFGALHVRLSVSEGVQCGEGSTILQLQGATKLLSDLVRSGTTVTVIRAIAFEVADDAMAHFSAWSESLPEPVPSGRVCAQKTGPGTSVGATVVWDATLEVVGLGKAASKEAQSRLVSELNLAAKTTGPASDWESEESTDYDTGSAEIVSMPWESLLPSVLASTPESEEPLVCEFSRHLVPWLDLEDACPSDWGIVPQIQSELFARPQRRHPFRHVPRPFT
;
A
#
# COMPACT_ATOMS: atom_id res chain seq x y z
N MET A 1 -51.53 -60.23 18.16
CA MET A 1 -51.67 -61.20 19.27
C MET A 1 -50.93 -60.63 20.46
N ASN A 2 -51.62 -60.54 21.60
CA ASN A 2 -51.18 -59.98 22.87
C ASN A 2 -49.90 -60.65 23.39
N LEU A 3 -49.04 -59.89 24.07
CA LEU A 3 -48.85 -59.98 25.54
C LEU A 3 -47.67 -59.09 25.99
N SER A 4 -47.98 -58.17 26.90
CA SER A 4 -47.11 -57.60 27.94
C SER A 4 -46.88 -58.66 29.07
N PRO A 5 -46.29 -58.40 30.27
CA PRO A 5 -45.77 -57.16 30.86
C PRO A 5 -44.49 -57.28 31.76
N GLU A 6 -43.99 -56.10 32.17
CA GLU A 6 -43.37 -55.68 33.45
C GLU A 6 -42.61 -56.63 34.43
N MET A 7 -41.44 -56.13 34.85
CA MET A 7 -41.03 -55.74 36.23
C MET A 7 -39.70 -56.30 36.81
N ALA A 8 -38.84 -55.33 37.14
CA ALA A 8 -38.05 -55.15 38.38
C ALA A 8 -36.62 -55.76 38.55
N ALA A 9 -35.73 -54.81 38.86
CA ALA A 9 -34.61 -54.83 39.83
C ALA A 9 -33.16 -55.10 39.36
N GLY A 10 -32.29 -54.09 39.58
CA GLY A 10 -30.97 -54.33 40.19
C GLY A 10 -29.74 -53.69 39.54
N LEU A 11 -29.39 -52.49 40.03
CA LEU A 11 -28.03 -51.98 40.34
C LEU A 11 -26.94 -51.87 39.25
N GLY A 12 -26.35 -50.67 39.12
CA GLY A 12 -25.01 -50.48 38.53
C GLY A 12 -24.69 -49.03 38.13
N GLU A 13 -23.85 -48.38 38.92
CA GLU A 13 -23.33 -47.01 38.79
C GLU A 13 -22.50 -46.79 37.51
N ASN A 14 -22.63 -45.62 36.85
CA ASN A 14 -21.57 -44.60 36.74
C ASN A 14 -21.80 -43.63 35.57
N THR A 15 -21.89 -42.36 35.96
CA THR A 15 -21.88 -41.13 35.16
C THR A 15 -20.47 -40.79 34.66
N LEU A 16 -20.30 -40.60 33.35
CA LEU A 16 -19.28 -39.76 32.71
C LEU A 16 -19.96 -39.15 31.47
N GLY A 17 -20.17 -37.84 31.31
CA GLY A 17 -19.27 -36.74 31.64
C GLY A 17 -18.62 -36.24 30.34
N VAL A 18 -19.40 -35.56 29.49
CA VAL A 18 -18.95 -34.94 28.24
C VAL A 18 -18.11 -33.70 28.58
N PRO A 19 -16.86 -33.55 28.10
CA PRO A 19 -16.12 -32.31 28.25
C PRO A 19 -16.38 -31.37 27.06
N SER A 20 -16.80 -30.17 27.40
CA SER A 20 -16.89 -28.99 26.55
C SER A 20 -15.52 -28.49 26.10
N PHE A 21 -15.48 -28.00 24.86
CA PHE A 21 -14.34 -27.37 24.21
C PHE A 21 -13.83 -26.14 24.97
N LEU A 22 -12.52 -26.10 25.21
CA LEU A 22 -11.81 -24.92 25.74
C LEU A 22 -11.46 -23.97 24.60
N SER A 23 -12.01 -22.76 24.72
CA SER A 23 -11.63 -21.54 23.97
C SER A 23 -10.18 -21.15 24.28
N ALA A 24 -9.36 -21.05 23.24
CA ALA A 24 -8.06 -20.41 23.31
C ALA A 24 -8.26 -18.89 23.42
N ARG A 25 -7.94 -18.33 24.59
CA ARG A 25 -7.79 -16.89 24.81
C ARG A 25 -6.47 -16.45 24.16
N HIS A 26 -6.55 -15.66 23.09
CA HIS A 26 -5.43 -14.79 22.71
C HIS A 26 -5.42 -13.58 23.66
N SER A 27 -4.41 -13.53 24.52
CA SER A 27 -4.06 -12.32 25.29
C SER A 27 -3.48 -11.29 24.33
N VAL A 28 -4.24 -10.21 24.10
CA VAL A 28 -3.72 -8.98 23.50
C VAL A 28 -2.95 -8.26 24.62
N GLU A 29 -1.62 -8.32 24.60
CA GLU A 29 -0.79 -7.47 25.44
C GLU A 29 -0.84 -6.04 24.89
N SER A 30 -1.57 -5.18 25.59
CA SER A 30 -1.60 -3.75 25.35
C SER A 30 -0.31 -3.11 25.87
N TYR A 31 0.59 -2.71 24.97
CA TYR A 31 1.68 -1.80 25.30
C TYR A 31 1.13 -0.37 25.34
N SER A 32 1.09 0.24 26.54
CA SER A 32 0.93 1.68 26.71
C SER A 32 2.29 2.36 26.52
N GLU A 33 2.41 3.22 25.50
CA GLU A 33 3.58 4.07 25.29
C GLU A 33 3.17 5.54 25.31
N PHE A 34 3.79 6.28 26.23
CA PHE A 34 3.69 7.72 26.43
C PHE A 34 4.05 8.53 25.17
N ASP A 35 3.41 9.69 25.06
CA ASP A 35 3.65 10.72 24.05
C ASP A 35 4.99 11.44 24.30
N ASP A 36 5.90 11.42 23.34
CA ASP A 36 7.01 12.38 23.26
C ASP A 36 6.83 13.27 22.03
N ALA A 37 6.42 14.51 22.33
CA ALA A 37 6.42 15.62 21.41
C ALA A 37 7.86 16.09 21.14
N TRP A 38 8.19 16.31 19.87
CA TRP A 38 9.37 17.07 19.48
C TRP A 38 9.13 18.56 19.81
N GLU A 39 9.57 19.00 20.98
CA GLU A 39 9.77 20.42 21.33
C GLU A 39 11.18 20.66 21.87
N ASP A 40 11.59 21.94 21.84
CA ASP A 40 12.93 22.50 21.68
C ASP A 40 14.00 22.17 22.75
N GLY A 41 15.26 22.20 22.30
CA GLY A 41 16.43 22.46 23.14
C GLY A 41 17.47 23.27 22.35
N THR A 42 17.63 24.54 22.73
CA THR A 42 18.60 25.51 22.19
C THR A 42 19.99 25.37 22.80
N ASP A 43 21.00 25.51 21.94
CA ASP A 43 22.39 25.99 22.09
C ASP A 43 23.43 25.31 23.03
N ASP A 44 24.58 25.11 22.38
CA ASP A 44 25.99 25.18 22.79
C ASP A 44 26.49 24.39 24.02
N ASP A 45 27.27 23.34 23.75
CA ASP A 45 28.62 23.22 24.32
C ASP A 45 29.50 22.21 23.54
N LEU A 46 30.64 22.71 23.06
CA LEU A 46 31.75 21.95 22.49
C LEU A 46 32.52 21.26 23.63
N VAL A 47 32.62 19.93 23.62
CA VAL A 47 33.60 19.20 24.45
C VAL A 47 34.34 18.15 23.64
N ASP A 48 35.66 18.30 23.62
CA ASP A 48 36.68 17.39 23.11
C ASP A 48 36.59 15.99 23.74
N LEU A 49 36.69 14.94 22.93
CA LEU A 49 36.79 13.55 23.39
C LEU A 49 38.07 12.89 22.87
N THR A 50 39.00 12.63 23.79
CA THR A 50 40.11 11.67 23.63
C THR A 50 39.65 10.24 23.94
N PRO A 51 40.26 9.20 23.34
CA PRO A 51 39.77 7.83 23.40
C PRO A 51 40.30 7.07 24.63
N LEU A 52 39.44 6.25 25.24
CA LEU A 52 39.85 5.18 26.17
C LEU A 52 39.45 3.82 25.60
N THR A 53 40.40 2.89 25.69
CA THR A 53 40.37 1.49 25.25
C THR A 53 39.54 0.60 26.19
N PRO A 54 38.97 -0.54 25.72
CA PRO A 54 38.18 -1.44 26.55
C PRO A 54 38.97 -2.68 26.98
N ASP A 55 38.72 -3.16 28.21
CA ASP A 55 39.10 -4.51 28.63
C ASP A 55 38.00 -5.21 29.45
N HIS A 56 37.70 -6.44 29.00
CA HIS A 56 37.22 -7.65 29.69
C HIS A 56 35.93 -7.70 30.55
N ALA A 57 35.02 -8.63 30.18
CA ALA A 57 34.56 -9.80 30.98
C ALA A 57 33.34 -10.51 30.31
N LEU A 58 33.46 -11.77 29.87
CA LEU A 58 33.00 -13.03 30.51
C LEU A 58 31.47 -13.19 30.60
N SER A 59 30.86 -13.97 29.70
CA SER A 59 30.51 -15.40 29.82
C SER A 59 29.34 -15.72 30.76
N ALA A 60 28.20 -16.09 30.19
CA ALA A 60 27.19 -16.88 30.88
C ALA A 60 26.51 -17.84 29.89
N THR A 61 26.83 -19.12 30.04
CA THR A 61 26.16 -20.28 29.44
C THR A 61 24.77 -20.48 30.04
N SER A 62 23.74 -20.75 29.23
CA SER A 62 22.55 -21.45 29.71
C SER A 62 21.98 -22.39 28.64
N ARG A 63 21.38 -23.48 29.14
CA ARG A 63 21.21 -24.78 28.50
C ARG A 63 19.93 -24.86 27.66
N CYS A 64 20.02 -25.62 26.58
CA CYS A 64 18.92 -26.13 25.77
C CYS A 64 17.91 -26.93 26.59
N ARG A 65 16.63 -26.78 26.24
CA ARG A 65 15.64 -27.87 26.31
C ARG A 65 14.82 -27.90 25.02
N SER A 66 14.95 -29.02 24.33
CA SER A 66 14.15 -29.47 23.20
C SER A 66 12.77 -29.91 23.65
N ALA A 67 11.74 -29.63 22.86
CA ALA A 67 10.52 -30.42 22.81
C ALA A 67 9.97 -30.40 21.38
N SER A 68 10.26 -31.48 20.66
CA SER A 68 9.56 -31.94 19.47
C SER A 68 8.12 -32.30 19.80
N ASN A 69 7.17 -31.96 18.92
CA ASN A 69 6.00 -32.79 18.64
C ASN A 69 5.44 -32.44 17.26
N LEU A 70 5.61 -33.40 16.35
CA LEU A 70 4.92 -33.54 15.06
C LEU A 70 3.46 -33.93 15.31
N VAL A 71 2.52 -33.30 14.60
CA VAL A 71 1.20 -33.86 14.33
C VAL A 71 0.90 -33.63 12.85
N ASP A 72 0.65 -34.75 12.17
CA ASP A 72 0.24 -34.87 10.78
C ASP A 72 -1.12 -34.20 10.53
N ILE A 73 -1.23 -33.44 9.45
CA ILE A 73 -2.51 -33.09 8.82
C ILE A 73 -2.35 -33.30 7.31
N TRP A 74 -2.79 -34.47 6.86
CA TRP A 74 -3.17 -34.75 5.48
C TRP A 74 -4.68 -34.98 5.51
N ASP A 75 -5.43 -34.19 4.73
CA ASP A 75 -6.74 -34.51 4.13
C ASP A 75 -7.41 -33.21 3.67
N PHE A 76 -7.18 -32.80 2.42
CA PHE A 76 -8.09 -31.91 1.68
C PHE A 76 -7.79 -31.98 0.18
N LEU A 77 -8.04 -33.15 -0.43
CA LEU A 77 -8.30 -33.28 -1.86
C LEU A 77 -9.28 -34.44 -2.05
N ASP A 78 -10.57 -34.15 -2.21
CA ASP A 78 -11.51 -35.10 -2.79
C ASP A 78 -12.03 -34.50 -4.12
N PRO A 79 -11.74 -35.12 -5.28
CA PRO A 79 -12.15 -34.62 -6.57
C PRO A 79 -13.38 -35.40 -7.07
N LYS A 80 -14.57 -35.11 -6.54
CA LYS A 80 -15.84 -35.56 -7.15
C LYS A 80 -16.98 -34.62 -6.82
N GLU A 81 -17.26 -33.69 -7.72
CA GLU A 81 -18.64 -33.29 -8.07
C GLU A 81 -18.58 -32.40 -9.32
N GLU A 82 -18.44 -33.06 -10.46
CA GLU A 82 -18.56 -32.47 -11.79
C GLU A 82 -19.78 -33.14 -12.44
N GLU A 83 -20.99 -32.63 -12.18
CA GLU A 83 -22.12 -32.58 -13.11
C GLU A 83 -23.36 -31.96 -12.45
N GLN A 84 -24.00 -31.05 -13.19
CA GLN A 84 -25.31 -30.42 -12.95
C GLN A 84 -25.35 -29.19 -12.03
N LEU A 85 -24.98 -28.04 -12.59
CA LEU A 85 -25.67 -26.76 -12.32
C LEU A 85 -25.62 -25.91 -13.60
N GLN A 86 -26.58 -26.11 -14.50
CA GLN A 86 -27.00 -25.04 -15.41
C GLN A 86 -27.73 -23.98 -14.56
N VAL A 87 -26.98 -22.99 -14.08
CA VAL A 87 -27.55 -21.76 -13.52
C VAL A 87 -27.12 -20.60 -14.39
N GLN A 88 -28.15 -20.03 -14.99
CA GLN A 88 -28.24 -18.75 -15.67
C GLN A 88 -27.35 -17.69 -14.98
N GLU A 89 -26.34 -17.21 -15.71
CA GLU A 89 -25.57 -16.02 -15.37
C GLU A 89 -26.52 -14.83 -15.18
N ARG A 90 -26.86 -14.52 -13.94
CA ARG A 90 -27.14 -13.17 -13.50
C ARG A 90 -25.96 -12.71 -12.66
N VAL A 91 -25.18 -11.84 -13.27
CA VAL A 91 -24.13 -11.02 -12.67
C VAL A 91 -24.59 -10.50 -11.31
N GLY A 92 -24.08 -11.11 -10.23
CA GLY A 92 -24.20 -10.61 -8.88
C GLY A 92 -23.14 -9.54 -8.64
N ASN A 93 -23.45 -8.30 -9.02
CA ASN A 93 -22.70 -7.09 -8.64
C ASN A 93 -23.33 -6.37 -7.43
N ASP A 94 -24.32 -6.98 -6.75
CA ASP A 94 -25.07 -6.40 -5.63
C ASP A 94 -24.43 -6.67 -4.24
N ALA A 95 -23.12 -6.89 -4.18
CA ALA A 95 -22.40 -6.95 -2.92
C ALA A 95 -22.08 -5.52 -2.41
N LEU A 96 -23.01 -4.95 -1.64
CA LEU A 96 -22.79 -3.89 -0.65
C LEU A 96 -21.92 -2.70 -1.10
N HIS A 97 -22.28 -2.09 -2.22
CA HIS A 97 -21.94 -0.69 -2.49
C HIS A 97 -22.87 0.21 -1.66
N MET A 98 -22.59 0.40 -0.35
CA MET A 98 -23.07 1.58 0.38
C MET A 98 -22.15 2.77 0.11
N SER A 99 -21.86 3.02 -1.17
CA SER A 99 -21.29 4.28 -1.63
C SER A 99 -22.39 5.33 -1.57
N TRP A 100 -22.17 6.43 -0.83
CA TRP A 100 -22.93 7.69 -0.89
C TRP A 100 -24.36 7.53 -1.42
N SER A 101 -25.19 6.75 -0.72
CA SER A 101 -26.58 6.60 -1.14
C SER A 101 -27.35 7.85 -0.69
N PRO A 102 -28.06 8.55 -1.59
CA PRO A 102 -28.99 9.61 -1.21
C PRO A 102 -30.02 9.17 -0.15
N SER A 103 -30.31 7.87 -0.05
CA SER A 103 -31.29 7.32 0.90
C SER A 103 -30.85 7.35 2.37
N LEU A 104 -29.55 7.29 2.67
CA LEU A 104 -29.06 7.41 4.05
C LEU A 104 -29.20 8.84 4.58
N HIS A 105 -29.03 9.84 3.71
CA HIS A 105 -29.17 11.25 4.08
C HIS A 105 -30.62 11.68 4.31
N GLN A 106 -31.59 11.06 3.62
CA GLN A 106 -33.02 11.33 3.84
C GLN A 106 -33.48 10.95 5.27
N LEU A 107 -32.81 10.01 5.93
CA LEU A 107 -33.10 9.63 7.32
C LEU A 107 -32.61 10.66 8.35
N PHE A 108 -31.70 11.56 7.97
CA PHE A 108 -31.16 12.62 8.84
C PHE A 108 -31.80 14.00 8.57
N GLY A 109 -33.07 14.00 8.15
CA GLY A 109 -33.85 15.18 7.81
C GLY A 109 -33.77 16.33 8.82
N SER A 110 -33.52 17.51 8.26
CA SER A 110 -33.38 18.83 8.89
C SER A 110 -34.39 19.16 9.98
N GLN A 111 -33.92 19.43 11.20
CA GLN A 111 -34.61 20.37 12.08
C GLN A 111 -34.22 21.78 11.66
N SER A 112 -35.19 22.55 11.16
CA SER A 112 -35.01 23.97 10.83
C SER A 112 -34.69 24.77 12.09
N VAL A 113 -33.51 25.38 12.14
CA VAL A 113 -33.12 26.33 13.20
C VAL A 113 -33.90 27.65 12.98
N PRO A 114 -34.51 28.25 14.02
CA PRO A 114 -35.18 29.55 13.89
C PRO A 114 -34.17 30.66 13.59
N THR A 115 -34.40 31.40 12.51
CA THR A 115 -33.69 32.66 12.20
C THR A 115 -33.92 33.72 13.28
N PRO A 116 -32.88 34.38 13.82
CA PRO A 116 -33.05 35.55 14.66
C PRO A 116 -33.37 36.79 13.82
N ILE A 117 -34.36 37.57 14.26
CA ILE A 117 -34.74 38.86 13.71
C ILE A 117 -33.75 39.95 14.21
N SER A 118 -33.10 40.61 13.25
CA SER A 118 -32.66 42.02 13.16
C SER A 118 -32.16 42.79 14.40
N SER A 119 -30.99 43.43 14.27
CA SER A 119 -30.90 44.90 14.38
C SER A 119 -29.57 45.46 13.82
N ASN A 120 -29.66 46.72 13.39
CA ASN A 120 -28.73 47.50 12.57
C ASN A 120 -27.33 47.75 13.17
N GLY A 121 -26.31 47.88 12.31
CA GLY A 121 -25.10 48.64 12.62
C GLY A 121 -23.80 48.22 11.90
N GLU A 122 -23.26 49.15 11.10
CA GLU A 122 -21.88 49.25 10.59
C GLU A 122 -21.39 48.28 9.50
N VAL A 123 -21.22 48.85 8.31
CA VAL A 123 -20.53 48.27 7.14
C VAL A 123 -19.02 48.27 7.41
N ARG A 124 -18.53 47.17 7.96
CA ARG A 124 -17.16 46.71 7.80
C ARG A 124 -17.23 45.49 6.89
N GLU A 125 -16.51 45.48 5.77
CA GLU A 125 -16.42 44.35 4.84
C GLU A 125 -15.99 43.07 5.58
N ARG A 126 -16.97 42.37 6.16
CA ARG A 126 -16.86 40.96 6.48
C ARG A 126 -17.02 40.26 5.14
N ARG A 127 -15.96 39.58 4.68
CA ARG A 127 -16.15 38.42 3.79
C ARG A 127 -17.15 37.51 4.51
N ALA A 128 -18.43 37.63 4.17
CA ALA A 128 -19.47 36.70 4.56
C ALA A 128 -19.22 35.42 3.79
N GLY A 129 -18.14 34.73 4.16
CA GLY A 129 -17.88 33.38 3.71
C GLY A 129 -19.01 32.55 4.27
N SER A 130 -19.94 32.19 3.39
CA SER A 130 -20.90 31.13 3.64
C SER A 130 -20.10 29.89 4.00
N ARG A 131 -19.82 29.68 5.29
CA ARG A 131 -19.20 28.45 5.75
C ARG A 131 -20.22 27.37 5.46
N PHE A 132 -19.88 26.44 4.57
CA PHE A 132 -20.66 25.23 4.36
C PHE A 132 -20.69 24.48 5.69
N LEU A 133 -21.76 24.65 6.45
CA LEU A 133 -21.93 23.94 7.71
C LEU A 133 -22.38 22.53 7.37
N LEU A 134 -21.54 21.55 7.68
CA LEU A 134 -21.98 20.18 7.74
C LEU A 134 -23.14 20.06 8.72
N ASN A 135 -24.07 19.15 8.42
CA ASN A 135 -25.22 18.90 9.28
C ASN A 135 -24.75 18.44 10.67
N GLU A 136 -25.39 18.96 11.72
CA GLU A 136 -25.22 18.44 13.07
C GLU A 136 -26.02 17.14 13.21
N VAL A 137 -25.32 16.06 13.52
CA VAL A 137 -25.91 14.73 13.72
C VAL A 137 -26.31 14.58 15.18
N ASN A 138 -27.55 14.17 15.43
CA ASN A 138 -28.12 14.06 16.77
C ASN A 138 -27.25 13.13 17.65
N PRO A 139 -26.63 13.64 18.74
CA PRO A 139 -25.77 12.83 19.61
C PRO A 139 -26.54 11.72 20.35
N ALA A 140 -27.87 11.79 20.42
CA ALA A 140 -28.71 10.76 21.05
C ALA A 140 -28.69 9.42 20.30
N LEU A 141 -28.28 9.41 19.02
CA LEU A 141 -28.16 8.21 18.19
C LEU A 141 -26.99 7.30 18.59
N PHE A 142 -26.01 7.84 19.32
CA PHE A 142 -24.75 7.16 19.59
C PHE A 142 -24.60 6.75 21.06
N GLU A 143 -23.89 5.66 21.28
CA GLU A 143 -23.43 5.23 22.61
C GLU A 143 -22.38 6.23 23.14
N GLN A 144 -22.48 6.53 24.43
CA GLN A 144 -21.61 7.49 25.11
C GLN A 144 -21.24 6.96 26.51
N PRO A 145 -20.02 7.24 27.02
CA PRO A 145 -18.97 8.01 26.36
C PRO A 145 -18.28 7.24 25.21
N CYS A 146 -17.83 7.95 24.19
CA CYS A 146 -17.05 7.38 23.09
C CYS A 146 -15.62 7.10 23.55
N THR A 147 -15.05 5.95 23.15
CA THR A 147 -13.69 5.56 23.54
C THR A 147 -12.66 5.98 22.49
N PRO A 148 -11.47 6.45 22.88
CA PRO A 148 -10.41 6.78 21.93
C PRO A 148 -9.93 5.53 21.19
N ILE A 149 -9.53 5.70 19.94
CA ILE A 149 -8.89 4.68 19.10
C ILE A 149 -7.46 5.12 18.85
N ASN A 150 -6.51 4.23 19.13
CA ASN A 150 -5.13 4.42 18.70
C ASN A 150 -5.05 4.23 17.19
N MET A 151 -4.90 5.33 16.45
CA MET A 151 -4.57 5.29 15.03
C MET A 151 -3.13 5.75 14.82
N SER A 152 -2.42 5.14 13.87
CA SER A 152 -1.04 5.51 13.59
C SER A 152 -0.97 6.88 12.90
N GLY A 153 -0.22 7.82 13.48
CA GLY A 153 0.44 8.88 12.70
C GLY A 153 -0.26 10.23 12.53
N GLY A 154 -1.26 10.60 13.34
CA GLY A 154 -1.92 11.91 13.27
C GLY A 154 -1.77 12.76 14.53
N THR A 155 -2.05 14.07 14.42
CA THR A 155 -2.17 14.98 15.58
C THR A 155 -3.59 15.01 16.16
N ALA A 156 -4.58 14.47 15.43
CA ALA A 156 -5.96 14.44 15.85
C ALA A 156 -6.28 13.12 16.57
N PHE A 157 -6.98 13.20 17.70
CA PHE A 157 -7.56 12.04 18.34
C PHE A 157 -8.74 11.49 17.53
N PHE A 158 -8.86 10.17 17.51
CA PHE A 158 -9.97 9.47 16.92
C PHE A 158 -10.75 8.71 17.99
N PHE A 159 -12.05 8.60 17.80
CA PHE A 159 -12.97 7.98 18.74
C PHE A 159 -13.84 6.94 18.03
N ARG A 160 -14.11 5.84 18.73
CA ARG A 160 -15.05 4.82 18.27
C ARG A 160 -16.46 5.36 18.41
N ILE A 161 -17.20 5.34 17.31
CA ILE A 161 -18.59 5.76 17.27
C ILE A 161 -19.44 4.52 17.04
N ALA A 162 -20.29 4.21 18.00
CA ALA A 162 -21.25 3.13 17.91
C ALA A 162 -22.66 3.70 17.96
N TYR A 163 -23.52 3.30 17.02
CA TYR A 163 -24.95 3.55 17.14
C TYR A 163 -25.52 2.77 18.34
N LYS A 164 -26.51 3.38 19.00
CA LYS A 164 -27.36 2.65 19.95
C LYS A 164 -28.18 1.59 19.20
N PRO A 165 -28.51 0.46 19.84
CA PRO A 165 -29.35 -0.56 19.22
C PRO A 165 -30.66 0.01 18.66
N GLY A 166 -30.92 -0.25 17.37
CA GLY A 166 -32.10 0.23 16.65
C GLY A 166 -32.01 1.66 16.11
N CYS A 167 -30.90 2.35 16.37
CA CYS A 167 -30.61 3.68 15.80
C CYS A 167 -29.67 3.60 14.58
N GLU A 168 -29.22 2.39 14.21
CA GLU A 168 -28.42 2.17 13.01
C GLU A 168 -29.25 2.50 11.75
N PRO A 169 -28.68 3.21 10.77
CA PRO A 169 -29.31 3.30 9.47
C PRO A 169 -29.45 1.92 8.81
N PRO A 170 -30.47 1.69 7.95
CA PRO A 170 -30.66 0.40 7.28
C PRO A 170 -29.41 -0.04 6.52
N GLY A 171 -28.91 -1.25 6.82
CA GLY A 171 -27.71 -1.83 6.20
C GLY A 171 -26.38 -1.35 6.79
N ALA A 172 -26.38 -0.35 7.68
CA ALA A 172 -25.16 0.09 8.35
C ALA A 172 -24.83 -0.81 9.56
N ASN A 173 -23.55 -1.08 9.77
CA ASN A 173 -23.07 -1.74 10.97
C ASN A 173 -23.08 -0.74 12.15
N ARG A 174 -23.19 -1.24 13.39
CA ARG A 174 -23.13 -0.40 14.60
C ARG A 174 -21.92 0.51 14.64
N CYS A 175 -20.77 0.01 14.19
CA CYS A 175 -19.49 0.75 14.17
C CYS A 175 -19.15 1.31 12.77
N HIS A 176 -20.16 1.68 11.98
CA HIS A 176 -19.97 2.23 10.64
C HIS A 176 -19.20 3.56 10.63
N LEU A 177 -19.18 4.29 11.74
CA LEU A 177 -18.54 5.60 11.84
C LEU A 177 -17.34 5.60 12.79
N ILE A 178 -16.41 6.52 12.53
CA ILE A 178 -15.36 6.96 13.45
C ILE A 178 -15.48 8.48 13.66
N GLY A 179 -15.10 8.95 14.84
CA GLY A 179 -15.14 10.38 15.17
C GLY A 179 -13.74 10.95 15.20
N LYS A 180 -13.43 11.93 14.35
CA LYS A 180 -12.18 12.68 14.40
C LYS A 180 -12.38 13.97 15.19
N ASP A 181 -11.49 14.30 16.11
CA ASP A 181 -11.61 15.56 16.86
C ASP A 181 -11.54 16.77 15.92
N LEU A 182 -12.62 17.56 15.89
CA LEU A 182 -12.75 18.70 14.98
C LEU A 182 -11.75 19.81 15.28
N SER A 183 -11.27 19.94 16.52
CA SER A 183 -10.27 20.95 16.90
C SER A 183 -8.97 20.84 16.09
N HIS A 184 -8.68 19.64 15.56
CA HIS A 184 -7.51 19.35 14.72
C HIS A 184 -7.88 19.10 13.24
N ALA A 185 -9.15 19.24 12.86
CA ALA A 185 -9.65 18.93 11.52
C ALA A 185 -10.52 20.06 10.93
N MET A 186 -10.42 21.29 11.48
CA MET A 186 -11.24 22.42 11.03
C MET A 186 -11.08 22.72 9.53
N ASP A 187 -9.88 22.53 8.99
CA ASP A 187 -9.60 22.76 7.57
C ASP A 187 -10.27 21.73 6.63
N GLU A 188 -10.68 20.56 7.15
CA GLU A 188 -11.39 19.52 6.39
C GLU A 188 -12.88 19.82 6.25
N LEU A 189 -13.45 20.61 7.17
CA LEU A 189 -14.88 20.87 7.22
C LEU A 189 -15.38 21.54 5.93
N ASP A 190 -14.62 22.52 5.44
CA ASP A 190 -14.93 23.22 4.19
C ASP A 190 -14.86 22.26 3.00
N PHE A 191 -13.87 21.37 2.97
CA PHE A 191 -13.72 20.37 1.92
C PHE A 191 -14.93 19.43 1.86
N TYR A 192 -15.32 18.81 2.98
CA TYR A 192 -16.46 17.90 3.01
C TYR A 192 -17.80 18.62 2.76
N GLY A 193 -17.95 19.84 3.28
CA GLY A 193 -19.13 20.66 3.04
C GLY A 193 -19.32 20.96 1.56
N LYS A 194 -18.25 21.40 0.88
CA LYS A 194 -18.25 21.60 -0.57
C LYS A 194 -18.47 20.30 -1.34
N LEU A 195 -17.75 19.23 -0.98
CA LEU A 195 -17.83 17.93 -1.65
C LEU A 195 -19.27 17.44 -1.68
N LYS A 196 -19.96 17.50 -0.54
CA LYS A 196 -21.37 17.11 -0.43
C LYS A 196 -22.26 17.90 -1.39
N VAL A 197 -22.08 19.22 -1.45
CA VAL A 197 -22.87 20.08 -2.35
C VAL A 197 -22.61 19.72 -3.81
N VAL A 198 -21.35 19.52 -4.21
CA VAL A 198 -21.05 19.21 -5.62
C VAL A 198 -21.46 17.79 -6.00
N THR A 199 -21.36 16.81 -5.11
CA THR A 199 -21.84 15.44 -5.38
C THR A 199 -23.35 15.38 -5.55
N ASP A 200 -24.11 16.22 -4.84
CA ASP A 200 -25.57 16.25 -4.99
C ASP A 200 -26.02 16.86 -6.34
N ASN A 201 -25.16 17.68 -6.98
CA ASN A 201 -25.50 18.47 -8.15
C ASN A 201 -24.79 18.05 -9.45
N ASP A 202 -23.70 17.28 -9.37
CA ASP A 202 -22.84 16.96 -10.51
C ASP A 202 -22.40 15.49 -10.50
N VAL A 203 -22.75 14.76 -11.56
CA VAL A 203 -22.46 13.33 -11.75
C VAL A 203 -20.95 13.07 -11.81
N GLN A 204 -20.15 14.02 -12.32
CA GLN A 204 -18.69 13.90 -12.35
C GLN A 204 -18.14 13.83 -10.92
N TRP A 205 -18.66 14.68 -10.04
CA TRP A 205 -18.31 14.67 -8.62
C TRP A 205 -18.86 13.47 -7.88
N GLN A 206 -20.01 12.90 -8.26
CA GLN A 206 -20.55 11.67 -7.64
C GLN A 206 -19.59 10.50 -7.75
N ALA A 207 -19.01 10.31 -8.94
CA ALA A 207 -18.03 9.24 -9.17
C ALA A 207 -16.86 9.38 -8.19
N PHE A 208 -16.25 10.57 -8.10
CA PHE A 208 -15.16 10.83 -7.15
C PHE A 208 -15.62 10.75 -5.69
N GLY A 209 -16.77 11.32 -5.33
CA GLY A 209 -17.31 11.34 -3.99
C GLY A 209 -17.46 9.93 -3.40
N SER A 210 -17.88 8.97 -4.23
CA SER A 210 -17.95 7.56 -3.83
C SER A 210 -16.61 6.94 -3.42
N MET A 211 -15.50 7.50 -3.92
CA MET A 211 -14.12 7.10 -3.63
C MET A 211 -13.41 8.05 -2.65
N ALA A 212 -14.02 9.17 -2.26
CA ALA A 212 -13.59 9.91 -1.08
C ALA A 212 -14.09 9.20 0.19
N ILE A 213 -13.36 9.34 1.30
CA ILE A 213 -13.87 8.90 2.60
C ILE A 213 -15.19 9.65 2.91
N GLY A 214 -16.24 8.91 3.27
CA GLY A 214 -17.55 9.51 3.54
C GLY A 214 -17.53 10.37 4.81
N CYS A 215 -18.20 11.52 4.77
CA CYS A 215 -18.39 12.37 5.94
C CYS A 215 -19.88 12.57 6.24
N HIS A 216 -20.31 12.15 7.43
CA HIS A 216 -21.71 12.10 7.83
C HIS A 216 -22.18 13.36 8.56
N GLY A 217 -21.25 14.20 8.98
CA GLY A 217 -21.54 15.48 9.63
C GLY A 217 -20.67 15.70 10.85
N ILE A 218 -21.13 16.57 11.76
CA ILE A 218 -20.48 16.82 13.04
C ILE A 218 -21.41 16.42 14.19
N SER A 219 -20.88 15.97 15.32
CA SER A 219 -21.67 15.71 16.52
C SER A 219 -20.90 16.05 17.79
N ARG A 220 -21.62 16.53 18.81
CA ARG A 220 -21.05 16.84 20.12
C ARG A 220 -21.26 15.65 21.06
N LEU A 221 -20.19 14.91 21.31
CA LEU A 221 -20.25 13.63 22.01
C LEU A 221 -19.37 13.65 23.26
N SER A 222 -19.85 13.06 24.34
CA SER A 222 -19.02 12.77 25.51
C SER A 222 -17.98 11.73 25.14
N CYS A 223 -16.71 12.02 25.36
CA CYS A 223 -15.58 11.18 24.97
C CYS A 223 -14.67 10.92 26.18
N VAL A 224 -14.17 9.69 26.31
CA VAL A 224 -13.14 9.36 27.30
C VAL A 224 -11.84 10.05 26.91
N THR A 225 -11.29 10.88 27.80
CA THR A 225 -10.04 11.63 27.60
C THR A 225 -8.83 10.96 28.24
N ASP A 226 -9.06 10.23 29.32
CA ASP A 226 -8.06 9.48 30.04
C ASP A 226 -8.62 8.09 30.31
N LEU A 227 -7.94 7.06 29.80
CA LEU A 227 -8.37 5.67 29.95
C LEU A 227 -8.13 5.15 31.38
N GLU A 228 -7.19 5.73 32.13
CA GLU A 228 -6.87 5.31 33.50
C GLU A 228 -7.85 5.92 34.50
N THR A 229 -8.16 7.22 34.35
CA THR A 229 -9.09 7.90 35.26
C THR A 229 -10.54 7.83 34.81
N GLU A 230 -10.80 7.25 33.62
CA GLU A 230 -12.08 7.27 32.91
C GLU A 230 -12.70 8.68 32.83
N SER A 231 -11.86 9.71 32.76
CA SER A 231 -12.35 11.09 32.68
C SER A 231 -13.02 11.31 31.33
N THR A 232 -14.11 12.08 31.32
CA THR A 232 -14.87 12.35 30.10
C THR A 232 -14.94 13.84 29.80
N GLN A 233 -14.89 14.18 28.52
CA GLN A 233 -15.04 15.55 28.01
C GLN A 233 -15.98 15.54 26.80
N ILE A 234 -16.87 16.53 26.73
CA ILE A 234 -17.67 16.76 25.53
C ILE A 234 -16.76 17.34 24.44
N ARG A 235 -16.62 16.61 23.33
CA ARG A 235 -15.86 17.03 22.15
C ARG A 235 -16.78 17.19 20.96
N THR A 236 -16.39 18.05 20.03
CA THR A 236 -17.05 18.14 18.72
C THR A 236 -16.29 17.24 17.77
N LEU A 237 -16.94 16.19 17.28
CA LEU A 237 -16.34 15.19 16.41
C LEU A 237 -16.84 15.36 14.98
N LEU A 238 -15.92 15.28 14.02
CA LEU A 238 -16.22 15.07 12.62
C LEU A 238 -16.48 13.57 12.41
N LEU A 239 -17.69 13.21 11.98
CA LEU A 239 -18.11 11.82 11.83
C LEU A 239 -17.75 11.31 10.43
N LEU A 240 -16.77 10.42 10.36
CA LEU A 240 -16.23 9.86 9.12
C LEU A 240 -16.63 8.38 8.98
N GLU A 241 -16.69 7.92 7.73
CA GLU A 241 -16.81 6.50 7.39
C GLU A 241 -15.66 5.70 8.03
N ASN A 242 -16.00 4.61 8.71
CA ASN A 242 -15.01 3.68 9.23
C ASN A 242 -14.57 2.72 8.11
N LEU A 243 -13.35 2.92 7.59
CA LEU A 243 -12.80 2.09 6.50
C LEU A 243 -12.68 0.59 6.86
N ARG A 244 -12.62 0.24 8.15
CA ARG A 244 -12.58 -1.15 8.62
C ARG A 244 -13.90 -1.88 8.50
N ASN A 245 -14.99 -1.17 8.17
CA ASN A 245 -16.32 -1.75 8.21
C ASN A 245 -16.45 -2.92 7.21
N GLY A 246 -16.76 -4.10 7.76
CA GLY A 246 -17.00 -5.32 7.01
C GLY A 246 -15.74 -6.04 6.50
N PHE A 247 -14.56 -5.64 6.95
CA PHE A 247 -13.37 -6.48 6.87
C PHE A 247 -13.29 -7.36 8.13
N ASP A 248 -12.85 -8.61 7.97
CA ASP A 248 -12.50 -9.46 9.10
C ASP A 248 -11.14 -9.03 9.67
N SER A 249 -10.17 -8.83 8.79
CA SER A 249 -8.89 -8.20 9.11
C SER A 249 -8.42 -7.35 7.94
N MET A 250 -8.17 -6.06 8.17
CA MET A 250 -7.85 -5.12 7.11
C MET A 250 -6.37 -4.73 7.15
N ARG A 251 -5.62 -5.08 6.11
CA ARG A 251 -4.33 -4.44 5.83
C ARG A 251 -4.60 -3.15 5.07
N LEU A 252 -4.07 -2.03 5.55
CA LEU A 252 -4.30 -0.71 4.95
C LEU A 252 -2.97 0.00 4.73
N CYS A 253 -2.73 0.46 3.50
CA CYS A 253 -1.67 1.41 3.16
C CYS A 253 -2.20 2.84 3.16
N ASP A 254 -1.54 3.73 3.88
CA ASP A 254 -1.70 5.19 3.78
C ASP A 254 -0.60 5.73 2.86
N VAL A 255 -0.95 5.99 1.60
CA VAL A 255 -0.01 6.46 0.58
C VAL A 255 -0.21 7.94 0.35
N LYS A 256 0.76 8.76 0.74
CA LYS A 256 0.71 10.20 0.49
C LYS A 256 0.97 10.49 -0.97
N MET A 257 0.16 11.39 -1.54
CA MET A 257 0.16 11.68 -2.98
C MET A 257 0.81 13.04 -3.28
N GLY A 258 1.56 13.08 -4.38
CA GLY A 258 2.26 14.26 -4.88
C GLY A 258 3.72 14.35 -4.42
N SER A 259 4.57 14.93 -5.26
CA SER A 259 6.00 15.12 -4.95
C SER A 259 6.26 16.21 -3.91
N GLU A 260 5.33 17.15 -3.76
CA GLU A 260 5.36 18.18 -2.73
C GLU A 260 4.20 18.01 -1.75
N THR A 261 4.53 17.69 -0.49
CA THR A 261 3.50 17.44 0.52
C THR A 261 3.24 18.64 1.42
N SER A 262 3.87 19.79 1.15
CA SER A 262 3.69 21.03 1.90
C SER A 262 4.13 22.25 1.11
N VAL A 263 3.31 23.30 1.10
CA VAL A 263 3.57 24.54 0.36
C VAL A 263 3.63 25.72 1.32
N THR A 264 4.61 26.60 1.15
CA THR A 264 4.74 27.82 1.98
C THR A 264 3.52 28.73 1.80
N GLY A 265 2.92 29.16 2.90
CA GLY A 265 1.76 30.06 2.89
C GLY A 265 0.44 29.37 2.55
N TRP A 266 0.46 28.08 2.23
CA TRP A 266 -0.74 27.29 1.97
C TRP A 266 -1.31 26.73 3.26
N LYS A 267 -2.60 26.96 3.53
CA LYS A 267 -3.33 26.43 4.70
C LYS A 267 -2.52 26.59 6.01
N GLY A 268 -1.99 27.79 6.24
CA GLY A 268 -1.26 28.15 7.46
C GLY A 268 0.17 27.62 7.59
N LYS A 269 0.74 26.93 6.58
CA LYS A 269 2.12 26.43 6.66
C LYS A 269 3.16 27.55 6.59
N THR A 270 3.96 27.67 7.65
CA THR A 270 5.07 28.60 7.72
C THR A 270 6.20 28.20 6.77
N ARG A 271 7.08 29.15 6.43
CA ARG A 271 8.29 28.90 5.62
C ARG A 271 9.17 27.80 6.20
N LEU A 272 9.36 27.81 7.53
CA LEU A 272 10.19 26.83 8.22
C LEU A 272 9.59 25.42 8.12
N HIS A 273 8.28 25.27 8.33
CA HIS A 273 7.62 23.97 8.21
C HIS A 273 7.60 23.47 6.76
N ALA A 274 7.37 24.34 5.79
CA ALA A 274 7.45 23.98 4.39
C ALA A 274 8.87 23.53 3.99
N TRP A 275 9.91 24.23 4.48
CA TRP A 275 11.30 23.83 4.28
C TRP A 275 11.63 22.47 4.92
N LYS A 276 11.21 22.24 6.17
CA LYS A 276 11.38 20.94 6.85
C LYS A 276 10.70 19.80 6.07
N ASN A 277 9.47 20.03 5.59
CA ASN A 277 8.75 19.05 4.78
C ASN A 277 9.41 18.82 3.42
N HIS A 278 9.93 19.86 2.77
CA HIS A 278 10.69 19.71 1.54
C HIS A 278 11.95 18.84 1.72
N GLN A 279 12.65 18.99 2.86
CA GLN A 279 13.77 18.10 3.20
C GLN A 279 13.30 16.64 3.38
N LEU A 280 12.13 16.42 3.98
CA LEU A 280 11.53 15.09 4.06
C LEU A 280 11.17 14.55 2.67
N ASP A 281 10.47 15.33 1.85
CA ASP A 281 10.08 14.97 0.48
C ASP A 281 11.32 14.55 -0.34
N SER A 282 12.44 15.27 -0.21
CA SER A 282 13.72 14.98 -0.90
C SER A 282 14.45 13.71 -0.43
N ARG A 283 14.05 13.13 0.72
CA ARG A 283 14.67 11.94 1.32
C ARG A 283 13.74 10.72 1.32
N THR A 284 12.57 10.86 0.72
CA THR A 284 11.53 9.83 0.61
C THR A 284 11.15 9.65 -0.86
N ASN A 285 10.33 8.65 -1.15
CA ASN A 285 9.89 8.40 -2.52
C ASN A 285 8.93 9.45 -3.07
N SER A 286 8.49 10.42 -2.26
CA SER A 286 7.68 11.55 -2.75
C SER A 286 8.35 12.25 -3.92
N MET A 287 9.64 12.58 -3.80
CA MET A 287 10.37 13.27 -4.87
C MET A 287 10.68 12.37 -6.07
N ALA A 288 10.88 11.08 -5.86
CA ALA A 288 11.29 10.14 -6.91
C ALA A 288 10.10 9.55 -7.69
N GLU A 289 8.99 9.25 -7.00
CA GLU A 289 7.85 8.50 -7.55
C GLU A 289 6.53 9.27 -7.42
N GLY A 290 6.54 10.47 -6.83
CA GLY A 290 5.33 11.22 -6.52
C GLY A 290 4.50 10.63 -5.38
N VAL A 291 4.95 9.54 -4.75
CA VAL A 291 4.23 8.83 -3.68
C VAL A 291 5.15 8.44 -2.54
N ARG A 292 4.61 8.37 -1.32
CA ARG A 292 5.30 7.73 -0.19
C ARG A 292 4.33 7.02 0.74
N LEU A 293 4.76 5.91 1.33
CA LEU A 293 3.98 5.21 2.34
C LEU A 293 4.17 5.87 3.71
N GLU A 294 3.13 6.47 4.27
CA GLU A 294 3.14 7.06 5.62
C GLU A 294 2.92 6.02 6.71
N GLY A 295 2.11 5.00 6.40
CA GLY A 295 1.75 3.94 7.34
C GLY A 295 1.23 2.70 6.64
N MET A 296 1.44 1.56 7.28
CA MET A 296 0.81 0.29 6.92
C MET A 296 0.25 -0.36 8.18
N GLU A 297 -1.06 -0.54 8.23
CA GLU A 297 -1.73 -1.33 9.26
C GLU A 297 -1.66 -2.82 8.89
N LEU A 298 -1.39 -3.68 9.88
CA LEU A 298 -1.19 -5.12 9.69
C LEU A 298 -0.20 -5.44 8.56
N PRO A 299 1.05 -4.91 8.62
CA PRO A 299 2.06 -5.21 7.60
C PRO A 299 2.26 -6.73 7.48
N PRO A 300 2.65 -7.24 6.29
CA PRO A 300 3.00 -8.64 6.17
C PRO A 300 4.17 -8.96 7.11
N ARG A 301 4.24 -10.21 7.56
CA ARG A 301 5.28 -10.69 8.49
C ARG A 301 6.69 -10.33 8.02
N THR A 302 6.93 -10.46 6.71
CA THR A 302 8.20 -10.12 6.06
C THR A 302 8.63 -8.66 6.31
N LEU A 303 7.69 -7.72 6.19
CA LEU A 303 7.92 -6.30 6.44
C LEU A 303 7.97 -5.99 7.95
N GLU A 304 7.13 -6.63 8.75
CA GLU A 304 7.13 -6.47 10.21
C GLU A 304 8.48 -6.87 10.82
N GLU A 305 9.00 -8.04 10.44
CA GLU A 305 10.30 -8.53 10.88
C GLU A 305 11.44 -7.63 10.38
N ARG A 306 11.35 -7.07 9.16
CA ARG A 306 12.31 -6.08 8.65
C ARG A 306 12.30 -4.81 9.50
N ILE A 307 11.13 -4.26 9.80
CA ILE A 307 10.99 -3.07 10.66
C ILE A 307 11.53 -3.34 12.05
N LYS A 308 11.21 -4.50 12.63
CA LYS A 308 11.72 -4.92 13.93
C LYS A 308 13.24 -5.01 13.92
N ALA A 309 13.83 -5.67 12.92
CA ALA A 309 15.28 -5.77 12.79
C ALA A 309 15.96 -4.39 12.71
N VAL A 310 15.36 -3.46 11.96
CA VAL A 310 15.81 -2.06 11.90
C VAL A 310 15.77 -1.43 13.29
N VAL A 311 14.64 -1.48 14.00
CA VAL A 311 14.46 -0.90 15.33
C VAL A 311 15.43 -1.51 16.36
N ASP A 312 15.61 -2.83 16.33
CA ASP A 312 16.52 -3.56 17.24
C ASP A 312 18.00 -3.28 16.94
N SER A 313 18.36 -3.06 15.66
CA SER A 313 19.73 -2.65 15.31
C SER A 313 20.06 -1.26 15.87
N HIS A 314 19.06 -0.37 15.96
CA HIS A 314 19.21 0.97 16.53
C HIS A 314 19.41 0.96 18.04
N THR A 315 18.80 0.02 18.77
CA THR A 315 19.01 -0.09 20.24
C THR A 315 20.40 -0.65 20.58
N THR A 316 20.97 -1.46 19.69
CA THR A 316 22.28 -2.10 19.88
C THR A 316 23.45 -1.15 19.56
N MET A 317 23.26 -0.20 18.63
CA MET A 317 24.26 0.83 18.33
C MET A 317 24.32 1.89 19.43
N SER A 318 25.43 1.93 20.20
CA SER A 318 25.83 2.93 21.23
C SER A 318 24.70 3.80 21.79
N ARG A 319 24.40 3.68 23.09
CA ARG A 319 23.36 4.42 23.84
C ARG A 319 23.22 5.91 23.50
N VAL A 320 24.31 6.56 23.07
CA VAL A 320 24.34 7.96 22.63
C VAL A 320 23.50 8.21 21.36
N ARG A 321 23.40 7.26 20.43
CA ARG A 321 22.63 7.40 19.17
C ARG A 321 21.19 6.91 19.28
N ALA A 322 20.90 5.95 20.16
CA ALA A 322 19.55 5.45 20.38
C ALA A 322 18.57 6.55 20.85
N GLY A 323 19.07 7.59 21.53
CA GLY A 323 18.26 8.74 21.93
C GLY A 323 17.87 9.70 20.79
N LEU A 324 18.51 9.61 19.62
CA LEU A 324 18.30 10.58 18.53
C LEU A 324 17.14 10.21 17.59
N VAL A 325 16.82 8.92 17.45
CA VAL A 325 15.76 8.43 16.55
C VAL A 325 14.91 7.39 17.27
N GLY A 326 13.75 7.80 17.77
CA GLY A 326 12.81 6.87 18.42
C GLY A 326 12.30 5.78 17.48
N SER A 327 11.82 4.66 18.04
CA SER A 327 11.30 3.49 17.31
C SER A 327 10.22 3.86 16.28
N LYS A 328 9.29 4.77 16.66
CA LYS A 328 8.24 5.31 15.79
C LYS A 328 8.82 6.03 14.56
N ALA A 329 9.91 6.79 14.74
CA ALA A 329 10.57 7.49 13.64
C ALA A 329 11.31 6.50 12.73
N ALA A 330 12.05 5.54 13.29
CA ALA A 330 12.75 4.51 12.51
C ALA A 330 11.77 3.68 11.66
N LYS A 331 10.64 3.27 12.23
CA LYS A 331 9.54 2.60 11.50
C LYS A 331 9.04 3.47 10.34
N ARG A 332 8.71 4.73 10.61
CA ARG A 332 8.20 5.67 9.60
C ARG A 332 9.19 5.88 8.46
N PHE A 333 10.46 6.12 8.78
CA PHE A 333 11.50 6.27 7.76
C PHE A 333 11.71 5.01 6.93
N THR A 334 11.57 3.82 7.53
CA THR A 334 11.64 2.56 6.79
C THR A 334 10.51 2.47 5.76
N LEU A 335 9.27 2.79 6.17
CA LEU A 335 8.10 2.75 5.29
C LEU A 335 8.17 3.80 4.17
N GLN A 336 8.50 5.05 4.49
CA GLN A 336 8.52 6.17 3.53
C GLN A 336 9.59 6.05 2.42
N ARG A 337 10.49 5.09 2.56
CA ARG A 337 11.54 4.76 1.58
C ARG A 337 11.24 3.51 0.76
N LEU A 338 10.18 2.77 1.09
CA LEU A 338 9.72 1.66 0.25
C LEU A 338 9.24 2.22 -1.07
N HIS A 339 9.81 1.73 -2.17
CA HIS A 339 9.33 2.05 -3.50
C HIS A 339 7.89 1.57 -3.69
N ALA A 340 7.18 2.16 -4.65
CA ALA A 340 5.82 1.80 -4.96
C ALA A 340 5.64 0.29 -5.20
N HIS A 341 6.54 -0.33 -5.96
CA HIS A 341 6.51 -1.78 -6.15
C HIS A 341 6.72 -2.58 -4.84
N GLU A 342 7.56 -2.11 -3.91
CA GLU A 342 7.83 -2.80 -2.65
C GLU A 342 6.62 -2.77 -1.72
N PHE A 343 6.02 -1.59 -1.51
CA PHE A 343 4.87 -1.52 -0.61
C PHE A 343 3.60 -2.11 -1.20
N LEU A 344 3.42 -2.08 -2.53
CA LEU A 344 2.30 -2.77 -3.18
C LEU A 344 2.48 -4.29 -3.15
N ALA A 345 3.71 -4.79 -3.33
CA ALA A 345 4.01 -6.20 -3.12
C ALA A 345 3.74 -6.60 -1.66
N GLY A 346 4.14 -5.77 -0.69
CA GLY A 346 3.85 -6.00 0.73
C GLY A 346 2.36 -5.92 1.09
N LEU A 347 1.61 -5.01 0.47
CA LEU A 347 0.15 -4.96 0.59
C LEU A 347 -0.47 -6.30 0.18
N LEU A 348 -0.01 -6.87 -0.94
CA LEU A 348 -0.54 -8.09 -1.54
C LEU A 348 0.02 -9.39 -0.93
N ASP A 349 0.98 -9.31 -0.01
CA ASP A 349 1.67 -10.47 0.59
C ASP A 349 0.82 -11.16 1.66
N VAL A 350 0.13 -12.22 1.26
CA VAL A 350 -0.62 -13.13 2.14
C VAL A 350 0.04 -14.51 2.21
N SER A 351 1.34 -14.60 1.90
CA SER A 351 2.10 -15.86 1.81
C SER A 351 2.06 -16.68 3.09
N THR A 352 1.89 -16.03 4.25
CA THR A 352 1.79 -16.69 5.56
C THR A 352 0.58 -17.62 5.70
N PHE A 353 -0.43 -17.51 4.83
CA PHE A 353 -1.58 -18.42 4.82
C PHE A 353 -1.28 -19.76 4.13
N GLY A 354 -0.13 -19.90 3.45
CA GLY A 354 0.24 -21.12 2.74
C GLY A 354 -0.51 -21.28 1.42
N ALA A 355 -0.93 -22.51 1.11
CA ALA A 355 -1.54 -22.83 -0.18
C ALA A 355 -2.80 -21.99 -0.49
N GLY A 356 -2.89 -21.46 -1.70
CA GLY A 356 -3.98 -20.59 -2.15
C GLY A 356 -3.77 -19.10 -1.85
N ALA A 357 -2.70 -18.74 -1.15
CA ALA A 357 -2.30 -17.35 -0.93
C ALA A 357 -2.11 -16.60 -2.25
N GLU A 358 -1.46 -17.23 -3.23
CA GLU A 358 -1.16 -16.60 -4.51
C GLU A 358 -2.42 -16.31 -5.32
N MET A 359 -3.42 -17.20 -5.26
CA MET A 359 -4.70 -16.98 -5.93
C MET A 359 -5.49 -15.84 -5.29
N HIS A 360 -5.46 -15.72 -3.96
CA HIS A 360 -6.01 -14.56 -3.26
C HIS A 360 -5.28 -13.28 -3.72
N THR A 361 -3.94 -13.30 -3.77
CA THR A 361 -3.14 -12.18 -4.27
C THR A 361 -3.49 -11.79 -5.70
N HIS A 362 -3.69 -12.74 -6.61
CA HIS A 362 -4.11 -12.45 -7.98
C HIS A 362 -5.44 -11.68 -8.01
N SER A 363 -6.46 -12.17 -7.31
CA SER A 363 -7.77 -11.52 -7.25
C SER A 363 -7.73 -10.15 -6.57
N ALA A 364 -6.92 -10.00 -5.52
CA ALA A 364 -6.66 -8.73 -4.85
C ALA A 364 -5.99 -7.72 -5.79
N ALA A 365 -4.95 -8.13 -6.53
CA ALA A 365 -4.24 -7.27 -7.47
C ALA A 365 -5.16 -6.76 -8.58
N TRP A 366 -5.99 -7.63 -9.15
CA TRP A 366 -7.02 -7.23 -10.12
C TRP A 366 -8.03 -6.24 -9.55
N SER A 367 -8.51 -6.49 -8.33
CA SER A 367 -9.51 -5.62 -7.69
C SER A 367 -8.93 -4.25 -7.35
N ALA A 368 -7.67 -4.20 -6.89
CA ALA A 368 -6.93 -2.97 -6.66
C ALA A 368 -6.68 -2.19 -7.96
N LEU A 369 -6.23 -2.88 -9.02
CA LEU A 369 -6.03 -2.29 -10.34
C LEU A 369 -7.31 -1.61 -10.83
N THR A 370 -8.43 -2.35 -10.87
CA THR A 370 -9.71 -1.79 -11.34
C THR A 370 -10.18 -0.64 -10.46
N ALA A 371 -10.02 -0.70 -9.13
CA ALA A 371 -10.43 0.37 -8.23
C ALA A 371 -9.59 1.65 -8.41
N VAL A 372 -8.26 1.53 -8.54
CA VAL A 372 -7.36 2.66 -8.84
C VAL A 372 -7.63 3.21 -10.24
N GLY A 373 -7.89 2.35 -11.23
CA GLY A 373 -8.29 2.76 -12.58
C GLY A 373 -9.58 3.58 -12.58
N ARG A 374 -10.60 3.14 -11.84
CA ARG A 374 -11.86 3.90 -11.65
C ARG A 374 -11.61 5.26 -10.99
N LEU A 375 -10.73 5.31 -9.98
CA LEU A 375 -10.32 6.58 -9.37
C LEU A 375 -9.69 7.51 -10.40
N LEU A 376 -8.74 7.02 -11.19
CA LEU A 376 -8.10 7.80 -12.25
C LEU A 376 -9.14 8.38 -13.24
N VAL A 377 -10.09 7.54 -13.68
CA VAL A 377 -11.19 7.98 -14.56
C VAL A 377 -12.05 9.06 -13.91
N ALA A 378 -12.45 8.89 -12.64
CA ALA A 378 -13.25 9.88 -11.95
C ALA A 378 -12.51 11.21 -11.76
N LEU A 379 -11.21 11.17 -11.47
CA LEU A 379 -10.39 12.38 -11.36
C LEU A 379 -10.20 13.10 -12.69
N LYS A 380 -10.03 12.35 -13.79
CA LYS A 380 -9.99 12.92 -15.16
C LYS A 380 -11.29 13.62 -15.51
N GLY A 381 -12.40 13.11 -15.01
CA GLY A 381 -13.73 13.68 -15.19
C GLY A 381 -14.01 14.93 -14.36
N LEU A 382 -13.14 15.34 -13.44
CA LEU A 382 -13.40 16.53 -12.63
C LEU A 382 -13.30 17.82 -13.46
N PRO A 383 -14.20 18.79 -13.24
CA PRO A 383 -14.33 19.96 -14.10
C PRO A 383 -13.21 21.00 -13.90
N ALA A 384 -12.43 20.91 -12.82
CA ALA A 384 -11.35 21.85 -12.57
C ALA A 384 -10.14 21.15 -11.93
N PRO A 385 -8.92 21.67 -12.14
CA PRO A 385 -7.74 21.19 -11.43
C PRO A 385 -7.84 21.53 -9.94
N GLN A 386 -7.41 20.58 -9.12
CA GLN A 386 -7.51 20.69 -7.67
C GLN A 386 -6.14 20.89 -7.01
N MET A 387 -6.15 21.34 -5.76
CA MET A 387 -4.93 21.49 -4.97
C MET A 387 -5.05 20.67 -3.68
N TRP A 388 -4.83 19.37 -3.80
CA TRP A 388 -4.98 18.39 -2.70
C TRP A 388 -3.66 18.08 -2.01
N ILE A 389 -2.97 19.13 -1.56
CA ILE A 389 -1.63 19.01 -0.97
C ILE A 389 -1.65 18.16 0.29
N GLY A 390 -0.84 17.11 0.28
CA GLY A 390 -0.69 16.23 1.42
C GLY A 390 -1.94 15.43 1.77
N SER A 391 -2.84 15.22 0.81
CA SER A 391 -3.86 14.17 0.90
C SER A 391 -3.24 12.79 0.65
N SER A 392 -4.00 11.76 1.00
CA SER A 392 -3.55 10.37 0.95
C SER A 392 -4.53 9.48 0.18
N LEU A 393 -3.97 8.46 -0.47
CA LEU A 393 -4.67 7.33 -1.06
C LEU A 393 -4.59 6.15 -0.08
N ALA A 394 -5.74 5.74 0.43
CA ALA A 394 -5.93 4.50 1.17
C ALA A 394 -6.08 3.35 0.19
N ILE A 395 -5.23 2.34 0.29
CA ILE A 395 -5.41 1.05 -0.40
C ILE A 395 -5.45 -0.05 0.66
N ALA A 396 -6.59 -0.73 0.77
CA ALA A 396 -6.83 -1.75 1.76
C ALA A 396 -7.20 -3.09 1.15
N LEU A 397 -6.83 -4.16 1.85
CA LEU A 397 -7.03 -5.56 1.48
C LEU A 397 -7.54 -6.37 2.68
N GLU A 398 -8.48 -7.26 2.43
CA GLU A 398 -8.88 -8.32 3.36
C GLU A 398 -7.76 -9.33 3.52
N VAL A 399 -7.26 -9.49 4.75
CA VAL A 399 -6.16 -10.40 5.10
C VAL A 399 -6.51 -11.28 6.30
N GLY A 400 -7.80 -11.39 6.65
CA GLY A 400 -8.28 -12.27 7.73
C GLY A 400 -8.48 -13.70 7.27
N CYS A 401 -8.80 -13.89 5.99
CA CYS A 401 -8.96 -15.21 5.38
C CYS A 401 -8.60 -15.21 3.89
N LEU A 402 -8.22 -16.39 3.38
CA LEU A 402 -8.10 -16.62 1.95
C LEU A 402 -9.48 -16.72 1.31
N CYS A 403 -9.66 -16.06 0.16
CA CYS A 403 -10.91 -16.06 -0.58
C CYS A 403 -10.65 -15.71 -2.04
N LYS A 404 -11.54 -16.16 -2.93
CA LYS A 404 -11.42 -15.96 -4.38
C LYS A 404 -11.68 -14.51 -4.81
N SER A 405 -12.44 -13.76 -4.01
CA SER A 405 -12.83 -12.38 -4.28
C SER A 405 -12.58 -11.54 -3.03
N PRO A 406 -11.31 -11.32 -2.66
CA PRO A 406 -10.98 -10.56 -1.46
C PRO A 406 -11.49 -9.15 -1.57
N ARG A 407 -11.98 -8.63 -0.44
CA ARG A 407 -12.39 -7.23 -0.39
C ARG A 407 -11.16 -6.36 -0.56
N VAL A 408 -11.25 -5.43 -1.49
CA VAL A 408 -10.28 -4.37 -1.71
C VAL A 408 -11.01 -3.04 -1.60
N LEU A 409 -10.39 -2.08 -0.93
CA LEU A 409 -10.91 -0.73 -0.78
C LEU A 409 -9.86 0.27 -1.26
N VAL A 410 -10.29 1.21 -2.09
CA VAL A 410 -9.49 2.36 -2.52
C VAL A 410 -10.26 3.62 -2.17
N LYS A 411 -9.67 4.47 -1.33
CA LYS A 411 -10.29 5.74 -0.91
C LYS A 411 -9.27 6.87 -0.88
N VAL A 412 -9.71 8.10 -1.10
CA VAL A 412 -8.90 9.30 -0.88
C VAL A 412 -9.34 10.01 0.40
N PHE A 413 -8.37 10.47 1.19
CA PHE A 413 -8.59 11.09 2.50
C PHE A 413 -7.48 12.08 2.89
N ASP A 414 -7.51 12.56 4.14
CA ASP A 414 -6.59 13.57 4.71
C ASP A 414 -6.70 14.95 4.03
N TRP A 415 -7.88 15.56 4.12
CA TRP A 415 -8.18 16.83 3.44
C TRP A 415 -7.69 18.07 4.17
N GLY A 416 -6.93 17.93 5.26
CA GLY A 416 -6.57 19.06 6.14
C GLY A 416 -5.79 20.17 5.44
N ARG A 417 -5.21 19.87 4.26
CA ARG A 417 -4.52 20.85 3.41
C ARG A 417 -5.01 20.84 1.97
N ALA A 418 -6.12 20.16 1.71
CA ALA A 418 -6.75 20.13 0.40
C ALA A 418 -7.72 21.29 0.24
N GLU A 419 -7.94 21.67 -1.01
CA GLU A 419 -9.03 22.55 -1.42
C GLU A 419 -9.84 21.87 -2.51
N LEU A 420 -11.16 21.95 -2.39
CA LEU A 420 -12.08 21.61 -3.46
C LEU A 420 -12.42 22.89 -4.22
N THR A 421 -12.08 22.91 -5.51
CA THR A 421 -12.30 24.02 -6.43
C THR A 421 -13.34 23.62 -7.47
N THR A 422 -14.45 24.36 -7.57
CA THR A 422 -15.43 24.18 -8.66
C THR A 422 -14.95 24.84 -9.96
N GLN A 423 -15.61 24.58 -11.08
CA GLN A 423 -15.30 25.23 -12.37
C GLN A 423 -15.38 26.76 -12.28
N ASP A 424 -16.42 27.29 -11.65
CA ASP A 424 -16.65 28.73 -11.53
C ASP A 424 -15.63 29.37 -10.59
N GLU A 425 -15.34 28.71 -9.48
CA GLU A 425 -14.26 29.14 -8.58
C GLU A 425 -12.94 29.18 -9.33
N HIS A 426 -12.62 28.14 -10.12
CA HIS A 426 -11.38 28.09 -10.90
C HIS A 426 -11.29 29.24 -11.90
N ARG A 427 -12.36 29.53 -12.65
CA ARG A 427 -12.40 30.63 -13.63
C ARG A 427 -12.24 32.00 -12.99
N ALA A 428 -12.70 32.17 -11.75
CA ALA A 428 -12.56 33.40 -11.00
C ALA A 428 -11.14 33.64 -10.46
N LEU A 429 -10.26 32.63 -10.48
CA LEU A 429 -8.90 32.75 -9.95
C LEU A 429 -7.97 33.57 -10.86
N PRO A 430 -7.03 34.33 -10.28
CA PRO A 430 -5.92 34.90 -11.02
C PRO A 430 -5.15 33.83 -11.81
N ALA A 431 -4.58 34.20 -12.95
CA ALA A 431 -3.86 33.27 -13.83
C ALA A 431 -2.70 32.53 -13.12
N LEU A 432 -2.00 33.22 -12.21
CA LEU A 432 -0.94 32.62 -11.39
C LEU A 432 -1.47 31.48 -10.49
N GLU A 433 -2.62 31.69 -9.85
CA GLU A 433 -3.25 30.69 -8.98
C GLU A 433 -3.85 29.52 -9.77
N ARG A 434 -4.36 29.76 -10.98
CA ARG A 434 -4.78 28.69 -11.90
C ARG A 434 -3.61 27.82 -12.32
N SER A 435 -2.49 28.45 -12.68
CA SER A 435 -1.25 27.76 -13.04
C SER A 435 -0.68 26.96 -11.87
N GLN A 436 -0.76 27.51 -10.65
CA GLN A 436 -0.36 26.80 -9.43
C GLN A 436 -1.21 25.55 -9.18
N ARG A 437 -2.54 25.64 -9.33
CA ARG A 437 -3.43 24.47 -9.21
C ARG A 437 -3.10 23.42 -10.27
N MET A 438 -2.86 23.85 -11.52
CA MET A 438 -2.44 22.94 -12.59
C MET A 438 -1.17 22.16 -12.22
N TYR A 439 -0.16 22.88 -11.73
CA TYR A 439 1.11 22.29 -11.32
C TYR A 439 0.94 21.17 -10.30
N TYR A 440 0.21 21.42 -9.21
CA TYR A 440 -0.01 20.40 -8.18
C TYR A 440 -0.97 19.29 -8.62
N TRP A 441 -1.92 19.60 -9.51
CA TRP A 441 -2.82 18.62 -10.09
C TRP A 441 -2.08 17.63 -10.99
N ARG A 442 -1.15 18.13 -11.83
CA ARG A 442 -0.23 17.28 -12.60
C ARG A 442 0.57 16.35 -11.69
N GLN A 443 1.15 16.87 -10.60
CA GLN A 443 1.87 16.03 -9.63
C GLN A 443 0.99 14.92 -9.04
N TYR A 444 -0.27 15.26 -8.72
CA TYR A 444 -1.23 14.29 -8.18
C TYR A 444 -1.54 13.18 -9.19
N PHE A 445 -1.73 13.54 -10.46
CA PHE A 445 -1.94 12.57 -11.53
C PHE A 445 -0.71 11.72 -11.82
N CYS A 446 0.49 12.29 -11.85
CA CYS A 446 1.72 11.51 -12.01
C CYS A 446 1.85 10.46 -10.89
N ALA A 447 1.58 10.87 -9.64
CA ALA A 447 1.57 9.97 -8.49
C ALA A 447 0.54 8.84 -8.63
N LEU A 448 -0.69 9.15 -9.04
CA LEU A 448 -1.74 8.14 -9.25
C LEU A 448 -1.42 7.21 -10.43
N CYS A 449 -0.90 7.75 -11.53
CA CYS A 449 -0.47 6.98 -12.69
C CYS A 449 0.70 6.05 -12.33
N ARG A 450 1.63 6.48 -11.47
CA ARG A 450 2.70 5.62 -10.94
C ARG A 450 2.13 4.43 -10.16
N VAL A 451 1.19 4.66 -9.25
CA VAL A 451 0.53 3.56 -8.50
C VAL A 451 -0.21 2.61 -9.46
N TYR A 452 -0.93 3.16 -10.43
CA TYR A 452 -1.68 2.38 -11.41
C TYR A 452 -0.76 1.57 -12.35
N TRP A 453 0.36 2.16 -12.76
CA TRP A 453 1.42 1.51 -13.53
C TRP A 453 2.02 0.33 -12.77
N GLU A 454 2.33 0.50 -11.48
CA GLU A 454 2.87 -0.57 -10.65
C GLU A 454 1.88 -1.73 -10.46
N LEU A 455 0.61 -1.43 -10.23
CA LEU A 455 -0.43 -2.47 -10.17
C LEU A 455 -0.56 -3.19 -11.52
N SER A 456 -0.49 -2.45 -12.63
CA SER A 456 -0.54 -3.02 -13.98
C SER A 456 0.66 -3.93 -14.24
N ARG A 457 1.85 -3.50 -13.80
CA ARG A 457 3.10 -4.25 -13.88
C ARG A 457 3.04 -5.54 -13.07
N ILE A 458 2.54 -5.48 -11.83
CA ILE A 458 2.32 -6.67 -10.99
C ILE A 458 1.34 -7.62 -11.67
N VAL A 459 0.19 -7.13 -12.14
CA VAL A 459 -0.81 -7.96 -12.81
C VAL A 459 -0.25 -8.60 -14.08
N TYR A 460 0.45 -7.85 -14.92
CA TYR A 460 1.05 -8.35 -16.16
C TYR A 460 2.05 -9.49 -15.89
N HIS A 461 2.96 -9.29 -14.93
CA HIS A 461 4.03 -10.25 -14.69
C HIS A 461 3.61 -11.43 -13.82
N ARG A 462 2.79 -11.21 -12.79
CA ARG A 462 2.39 -12.24 -11.84
C ARG A 462 1.10 -12.93 -12.26
N CYS A 463 0.10 -12.15 -12.66
CA CYS A 463 -1.27 -12.63 -12.86
C CYS A 463 -1.62 -12.96 -14.31
N CYS A 464 -0.72 -12.73 -15.28
CA CYS A 464 -0.91 -13.14 -16.68
C CYS A 464 0.08 -14.22 -17.13
N CYS A 465 0.87 -14.80 -16.22
CA CYS A 465 1.85 -15.82 -16.58
C CYS A 465 1.18 -17.15 -16.95
N PRO A 466 1.47 -17.74 -18.13
CA PRO A 466 0.95 -19.06 -18.50
C PRO A 466 1.59 -20.16 -17.66
N SER A 467 2.91 -20.17 -17.54
CA SER A 467 3.63 -21.17 -16.75
C SER A 467 5.00 -20.66 -16.30
N TRP A 468 5.46 -21.17 -15.17
CA TRP A 468 6.80 -20.90 -14.64
C TRP A 468 7.76 -22.03 -15.02
N THR A 469 8.81 -21.73 -15.78
CA THR A 469 9.73 -22.75 -16.32
C THR A 469 11.06 -22.85 -15.55
N ALA A 470 11.41 -21.83 -14.78
CA ALA A 470 12.59 -21.84 -13.93
C ALA A 470 12.38 -21.01 -12.66
N LEU A 471 13.12 -21.37 -11.61
CA LEU A 471 13.22 -20.62 -10.36
C LEU A 471 14.67 -20.21 -10.13
N VAL A 472 14.86 -18.99 -9.64
CA VAL A 472 16.14 -18.49 -9.14
C VAL A 472 15.98 -18.12 -7.67
N PHE A 473 16.95 -18.50 -6.85
CA PHE A 473 17.01 -18.15 -5.45
C PHE A 473 18.25 -17.28 -5.21
N GLU A 474 18.02 -16.06 -4.74
CA GLU A 474 19.08 -15.13 -4.35
C GLU A 474 19.17 -15.09 -2.84
N LEU A 475 20.34 -15.42 -2.29
CA LEU A 475 20.69 -15.05 -0.92
C LEU A 475 21.17 -13.60 -0.93
N ARG A 476 20.42 -12.70 -0.28
CA ARG A 476 20.75 -11.27 -0.22
C ARG A 476 21.15 -10.84 1.18
N SER A 477 22.09 -9.91 1.25
CA SER A 477 22.39 -9.12 2.45
C SER A 477 21.71 -7.76 2.32
N GLU A 478 20.88 -7.39 3.27
CA GLU A 478 20.17 -6.10 3.28
C GLU A 478 20.60 -5.26 4.46
N GLN A 479 20.86 -3.99 4.20
CA GLN A 479 21.32 -3.07 5.23
C GLN A 479 20.15 -2.53 6.06
N LEU A 480 20.26 -2.62 7.39
CA LEU A 480 19.23 -2.15 8.34
C LEU A 480 19.36 -0.67 8.73
N SER A 481 20.46 0.00 8.36
CA SER A 481 20.76 1.33 8.92
C SER A 481 19.91 2.46 8.32
N VAL A 482 18.95 2.97 9.08
CA VAL A 482 18.13 4.14 8.70
C VAL A 482 18.94 5.44 8.66
N LEU A 483 19.87 5.61 9.61
CA LEU A 483 20.67 6.85 9.73
C LEU A 483 21.60 7.09 8.54
N ARG A 484 22.30 6.05 8.07
CA ARG A 484 23.18 6.18 6.89
C ARG A 484 22.34 6.49 5.65
N ALA A 485 21.20 5.81 5.51
CA ALA A 485 20.26 6.02 4.43
C ALA A 485 19.64 7.43 4.44
N ALA A 486 19.40 8.01 5.63
CA ALA A 486 18.85 9.35 5.81
C ALA A 486 19.87 10.48 5.55
N ILE A 487 21.18 10.21 5.72
CA ILE A 487 22.26 11.19 5.57
C ILE A 487 22.91 11.11 4.19
N VAL A 488 23.09 9.90 3.66
CA VAL A 488 23.72 9.66 2.36
C VAL A 488 22.61 9.29 1.36
N PRO A 489 22.18 10.22 0.50
CA PRO A 489 21.35 9.87 -0.65
C PRO A 489 22.17 8.92 -1.54
N GLY A 490 21.78 7.65 -1.58
CA GLY A 490 22.52 6.60 -2.27
C GLY A 490 21.90 5.23 -2.01
N LYS A 491 22.09 4.32 -2.97
CA LYS A 491 21.47 2.98 -3.07
C LYS A 491 21.44 2.25 -1.72
N CYS A 492 20.31 1.62 -1.39
CA CYS A 492 20.32 0.54 -0.41
C CYS A 492 21.33 -0.49 -0.91
N ASN A 493 22.34 -0.80 -0.10
CA ASN A 493 23.32 -1.84 -0.45
C ASN A 493 22.66 -3.20 -0.21
N ASP A 494 21.72 -3.56 -1.08
CA ASP A 494 21.16 -4.90 -1.16
C ASP A 494 22.07 -5.72 -2.07
N GLU A 495 22.94 -6.52 -1.46
CA GLU A 495 23.95 -7.31 -2.16
C GLU A 495 23.48 -8.75 -2.34
N VAL A 496 23.58 -9.29 -3.57
CA VAL A 496 23.36 -10.71 -3.83
C VAL A 496 24.65 -11.47 -3.52
N LEU A 497 24.63 -12.22 -2.41
CA LEU A 497 25.78 -12.96 -1.87
C LEU A 497 25.98 -14.31 -2.55
N GLY A 498 24.88 -14.94 -2.94
CA GLY A 498 24.91 -16.19 -3.67
C GLY A 498 23.59 -16.44 -4.39
N MET A 499 23.67 -17.24 -5.45
CA MET A 499 22.52 -17.53 -6.31
C MET A 499 22.45 -19.01 -6.63
N ALA A 500 21.24 -19.54 -6.76
CA ALA A 500 20.97 -20.87 -7.26
C ALA A 500 19.84 -20.84 -8.29
N VAL A 501 19.91 -21.74 -9.28
CA VAL A 501 18.89 -21.89 -10.34
C VAL A 501 18.31 -23.30 -10.27
N TYR A 502 17.00 -23.40 -10.41
CA TYR A 502 16.28 -24.67 -10.46
C TYR A 502 15.34 -24.70 -11.69
N PRO A 503 15.68 -25.48 -12.73
CA PRO A 503 14.80 -25.70 -13.87
C PRO A 503 13.57 -26.52 -13.44
N MET A 504 12.37 -26.02 -13.73
CA MET A 504 11.13 -26.69 -13.31
C MET A 504 10.94 -28.05 -13.99
N THR A 505 11.54 -28.27 -15.16
CA THR A 505 11.52 -29.55 -15.87
C THR A 505 12.09 -30.71 -15.04
N MET A 506 13.01 -30.45 -14.09
CA MET A 506 13.54 -31.49 -13.21
C MET A 506 12.48 -32.08 -12.27
N LEU A 507 11.42 -31.33 -11.98
CA LEU A 507 10.36 -31.79 -11.10
C LEU A 507 9.50 -32.88 -11.74
N GLN A 508 9.33 -32.83 -13.07
CA GLN A 508 8.53 -33.80 -13.83
C GLN A 508 9.06 -35.24 -13.67
N GLU A 509 10.36 -35.39 -13.43
CA GLU A 509 11.00 -36.70 -13.24
C GLU A 509 10.77 -37.27 -11.83
N THR A 510 10.52 -36.41 -10.85
CA THR A 510 10.48 -36.78 -9.41
C THR A 510 9.08 -36.91 -8.82
N GLY A 511 8.04 -36.47 -9.53
CA GLY A 511 6.64 -36.53 -9.08
C GLY A 511 6.10 -35.17 -8.59
N THR A 512 5.11 -35.20 -7.70
CA THR A 512 4.34 -34.00 -7.26
C THR A 512 5.05 -33.16 -6.20
N PHE A 513 6.16 -33.68 -5.62
CA PHE A 513 7.01 -32.94 -4.71
C PHE A 513 8.48 -33.33 -4.86
N ALA A 514 9.38 -32.40 -4.56
CA ALA A 514 10.81 -32.64 -4.49
C ALA A 514 11.44 -31.93 -3.28
N ASN A 515 12.34 -32.63 -2.59
CA ASN A 515 13.24 -32.01 -1.61
C ASN A 515 14.62 -31.93 -2.25
N PHE A 516 15.20 -30.74 -2.30
CA PHE A 516 16.51 -30.57 -2.90
C PHE A 516 17.37 -29.58 -2.12
N THR A 517 18.67 -29.78 -2.25
CA THR A 517 19.69 -28.92 -1.66
C THR A 517 20.43 -28.24 -2.80
N LEU A 518 20.25 -26.93 -2.94
CA LEU A 518 20.88 -26.14 -3.99
C LEU A 518 22.18 -25.52 -3.49
N PRO A 519 23.31 -25.71 -4.19
CA PRO A 519 24.51 -24.94 -3.89
C PRO A 519 24.25 -23.48 -4.22
N LEU A 520 24.44 -22.59 -3.24
CA LEU A 520 24.46 -21.15 -3.48
C LEU A 520 25.82 -20.80 -4.06
N LEU A 521 25.87 -20.60 -5.37
CA LEU A 521 27.11 -20.26 -6.07
C LEU A 521 27.49 -18.82 -5.76
N ARG A 522 28.78 -18.47 -5.85
CA ARG A 522 29.31 -17.10 -5.76
C ARG A 522 29.60 -16.55 -7.15
N GLN A 523 29.81 -15.23 -7.24
CA GLN A 523 30.32 -14.61 -8.48
C GLN A 523 31.65 -15.26 -8.91
N ARG A 524 31.88 -15.32 -10.22
CA ARG A 524 33.11 -15.90 -10.78
C ARG A 524 34.32 -15.19 -10.17
N CYS A 525 35.37 -15.97 -9.86
CA CYS A 525 36.59 -15.56 -9.16
C CYS A 525 36.54 -15.52 -7.62
N ALA A 526 35.40 -15.84 -6.97
CA ALA A 526 35.38 -16.04 -5.52
C ALA A 526 35.85 -17.45 -5.12
N ASP A 527 36.76 -17.54 -4.15
CA ASP A 527 37.19 -18.79 -3.50
C ASP A 527 36.68 -18.78 -2.03
N PRO A 528 35.93 -19.80 -1.56
CA PRO A 528 35.41 -20.96 -2.28
C PRO A 528 34.29 -20.62 -3.29
N PRO A 529 34.03 -21.46 -4.30
CA PRO A 529 33.05 -21.21 -5.36
C PRO A 529 31.58 -21.26 -4.88
N SER A 530 31.31 -21.93 -3.76
CA SER A 530 30.00 -21.99 -3.13
C SER A 530 29.98 -21.20 -1.83
N PHE A 531 28.93 -20.42 -1.63
CA PHE A 531 28.66 -19.66 -0.43
C PHE A 531 28.03 -20.51 0.69
N GLY A 532 27.35 -21.59 0.31
CA GLY A 532 26.66 -22.51 1.20
C GLY A 532 25.66 -23.37 0.42
N ALA A 533 24.74 -24.02 1.12
CA ALA A 533 23.71 -24.86 0.50
C ALA A 533 22.33 -24.50 1.03
N LEU A 534 21.40 -24.15 0.13
CA LEU A 534 20.01 -23.81 0.44
C LEU A 534 19.14 -25.07 0.40
N HIS A 535 18.32 -25.29 1.42
CA HIS A 535 17.39 -26.40 1.53
C HIS A 535 15.99 -25.93 1.18
N VAL A 536 15.45 -26.49 0.09
CA VAL A 536 14.15 -26.13 -0.46
C VAL A 536 13.32 -27.39 -0.64
N ARG A 537 12.05 -27.31 -0.25
CA ARG A 537 11.03 -28.28 -0.63
C ARG A 537 10.07 -27.60 -1.59
N LEU A 538 9.78 -28.28 -2.69
CA LEU A 538 8.89 -27.79 -3.74
C LEU A 538 7.74 -28.79 -3.91
N SER A 539 6.52 -28.29 -4.05
CA SER A 539 5.34 -29.10 -4.38
C SER A 539 4.52 -28.44 -5.48
N VAL A 540 3.99 -29.24 -6.39
CA VAL A 540 3.14 -28.80 -7.51
C VAL A 540 1.79 -29.52 -7.50
N SER A 541 0.81 -28.88 -8.14
CA SER A 541 -0.53 -29.44 -8.32
C SER A 541 -0.51 -30.72 -9.17
N GLU A 542 -1.25 -31.75 -8.76
CA GLU A 542 -1.30 -33.01 -9.50
C GLU A 542 -2.03 -32.85 -10.85
N GLY A 543 -1.57 -33.56 -11.88
CA GLY A 543 -2.26 -33.64 -13.18
C GLY A 543 -2.15 -32.40 -14.07
N VAL A 544 -1.39 -31.39 -13.65
CA VAL A 544 -1.19 -30.13 -14.40
C VAL A 544 0.19 -30.13 -15.09
N GLN A 545 0.33 -29.43 -16.22
CA GLN A 545 1.65 -29.29 -16.85
C GLN A 545 2.62 -28.57 -15.92
N CYS A 546 3.92 -28.87 -16.04
CA CYS A 546 4.91 -28.28 -15.15
C CYS A 546 4.93 -26.75 -15.29
N GLY A 547 4.86 -26.06 -14.15
CA GLY A 547 4.79 -24.60 -14.09
C GLY A 547 3.39 -24.02 -14.27
N GLU A 548 2.40 -24.81 -14.72
CA GLU A 548 0.98 -24.46 -14.66
C GLU A 548 0.41 -24.86 -13.28
N GLY A 549 -0.63 -24.17 -12.83
CA GLY A 549 -1.21 -24.36 -11.50
C GLY A 549 -0.33 -23.81 -10.38
N SER A 550 -0.63 -24.21 -9.15
CA SER A 550 0.11 -23.78 -7.96
C SER A 550 1.43 -24.54 -7.82
N THR A 551 2.50 -23.78 -7.61
CA THR A 551 3.82 -24.25 -7.19
C THR A 551 4.15 -23.63 -5.83
N ILE A 552 4.27 -24.47 -4.79
CA ILE A 552 4.57 -24.04 -3.43
C ILE A 552 6.04 -24.30 -3.13
N LEU A 553 6.73 -23.29 -2.60
CA LEU A 553 8.13 -23.27 -2.24
C LEU A 553 8.26 -23.14 -0.72
N GLN A 554 8.76 -24.19 -0.07
CA GLN A 554 9.06 -24.20 1.36
C GLN A 554 10.57 -24.05 1.56
N LEU A 555 10.97 -22.85 2.01
CA LEU A 555 12.36 -22.47 2.27
C LEU A 555 12.73 -22.79 3.72
N GLN A 556 13.38 -23.93 3.92
CA GLN A 556 13.69 -24.44 5.27
C GLN A 556 14.87 -23.70 5.90
N GLY A 557 15.95 -23.50 5.14
CA GLY A 557 17.16 -22.85 5.65
C GLY A 557 18.36 -23.06 4.75
N ALA A 558 19.51 -22.52 5.13
CA ALA A 558 20.78 -22.74 4.45
C ALA A 558 21.87 -23.14 5.44
N THR A 559 22.67 -24.13 5.05
CA THR A 559 23.80 -24.66 5.82
C THR A 559 25.13 -24.30 5.18
N LYS A 560 26.21 -24.41 5.96
CA LYS A 560 27.59 -24.15 5.51
C LYS A 560 27.78 -22.73 4.97
N LEU A 561 26.99 -21.78 5.45
CA LEU A 561 27.19 -20.36 5.15
C LEU A 561 28.49 -19.88 5.81
N LEU A 562 29.18 -18.94 5.15
CA LEU A 562 30.38 -18.33 5.71
C LEU A 562 30.06 -17.65 7.06
N SER A 563 30.91 -17.87 8.06
CA SER A 563 30.66 -17.43 9.44
C SER A 563 30.53 -15.92 9.62
N ASP A 564 31.01 -15.13 8.65
CA ASP A 564 31.10 -13.69 8.76
C ASP A 564 29.80 -12.94 8.39
N LEU A 565 28.82 -13.62 7.79
CA LEU A 565 27.52 -12.99 7.45
C LEU A 565 26.73 -12.52 8.66
N VAL A 566 26.85 -13.25 9.77
CA VAL A 566 25.98 -13.06 10.93
C VAL A 566 26.54 -11.99 11.88
N ARG A 567 27.78 -11.53 11.67
CA ARG A 567 28.53 -10.80 12.70
C ARG A 567 28.26 -9.29 12.77
N SER A 568 27.72 -8.67 11.71
CA SER A 568 27.76 -7.20 11.61
C SER A 568 26.64 -6.47 12.35
N GLY A 569 25.56 -7.14 12.81
CA GLY A 569 24.40 -6.52 13.48
C GLY A 569 23.68 -5.41 12.69
N THR A 570 24.17 -5.11 11.49
CA THR A 570 23.79 -3.97 10.64
C THR A 570 23.18 -4.43 9.32
N THR A 571 23.22 -5.72 9.06
CA THR A 571 22.65 -6.36 7.89
C THR A 571 21.80 -7.56 8.31
N VAL A 572 20.76 -7.85 7.54
CA VAL A 572 19.99 -9.08 7.63
C VAL A 572 20.16 -9.89 6.35
N THR A 573 19.94 -11.20 6.46
CA THR A 573 19.95 -12.08 5.30
C THR A 573 18.52 -12.45 4.92
N VAL A 574 18.22 -12.41 3.64
CA VAL A 574 16.90 -12.77 3.09
C VAL A 574 17.09 -13.68 1.88
N ILE A 575 16.07 -14.47 1.56
CA ILE A 575 16.00 -15.16 0.28
C ILE A 575 14.99 -14.44 -0.61
N ARG A 576 15.40 -14.09 -1.83
CA ARG A 576 14.50 -13.68 -2.91
C ARG A 576 14.31 -14.87 -3.85
N ALA A 577 13.09 -15.38 -3.94
CA ALA A 577 12.72 -16.41 -4.90
C ALA A 577 12.11 -15.74 -6.13
N ILE A 578 12.63 -16.04 -7.31
CA ILE A 578 12.23 -15.42 -8.58
C ILE A 578 11.79 -16.53 -9.52
N ALA A 579 10.53 -16.52 -9.93
CA ALA A 579 10.00 -17.40 -10.96
C ALA A 579 10.08 -16.73 -12.33
N PHE A 580 10.53 -17.47 -13.34
CA PHE A 580 10.68 -17.01 -14.72
C PHE A 580 9.74 -17.79 -15.63
N GLU A 581 9.04 -17.09 -16.51
CA GLU A 581 8.24 -17.68 -17.59
C GLU A 581 9.15 -18.42 -18.59
N VAL A 582 10.34 -17.88 -18.86
CA VAL A 582 11.32 -18.41 -19.81
C VAL A 582 12.61 -18.82 -19.09
N ALA A 583 13.00 -20.10 -19.22
CA ALA A 583 14.17 -20.64 -18.54
C ALA A 583 15.49 -19.95 -18.97
N ASP A 584 15.59 -19.53 -20.24
CA ASP A 584 16.76 -18.80 -20.74
C ASP A 584 16.94 -17.44 -20.06
N ASP A 585 15.84 -16.77 -19.68
CA ASP A 585 15.92 -15.51 -18.90
C ASP A 585 16.51 -15.76 -17.51
N ALA A 586 16.14 -16.87 -16.86
CA ALA A 586 16.71 -17.26 -15.56
C ALA A 586 18.21 -17.54 -15.65
N MET A 587 18.64 -18.21 -16.74
CA MET A 587 20.06 -18.47 -16.99
C MET A 587 20.83 -17.21 -17.36
N ALA A 588 20.21 -16.29 -18.11
CA ALA A 588 20.79 -14.98 -18.43
C ALA A 588 20.97 -14.14 -17.17
N HIS A 589 19.96 -14.11 -16.29
CA HIS A 589 20.01 -13.45 -14.99
C HIS A 589 21.15 -13.99 -14.12
N PHE A 590 21.23 -15.31 -13.97
CA PHE A 590 22.31 -15.96 -13.23
C PHE A 590 23.69 -15.67 -13.83
N SER A 591 23.82 -15.75 -15.15
CA SER A 591 25.09 -15.53 -15.85
C SER A 591 25.56 -14.09 -15.70
N ALA A 592 24.67 -13.12 -15.91
CA ALA A 592 24.95 -11.70 -15.75
C ALA A 592 25.44 -11.39 -14.33
N TRP A 593 24.73 -11.88 -13.30
CA TRP A 593 25.18 -11.72 -11.92
C TRP A 593 26.55 -12.36 -11.70
N SER A 594 26.77 -13.59 -12.19
CA SER A 594 28.03 -14.32 -12.00
C SER A 594 29.24 -13.65 -12.67
N GLU A 595 28.99 -12.88 -13.73
CA GLU A 595 29.99 -12.13 -14.51
C GLU A 595 30.03 -10.63 -14.12
N SER A 596 29.29 -10.24 -13.08
CA SER A 596 29.15 -8.84 -12.63
C SER A 596 28.70 -7.89 -13.74
N LEU A 597 27.88 -8.38 -14.66
CA LEU A 597 27.21 -7.60 -15.69
C LEU A 597 25.90 -7.00 -15.18
N PRO A 598 25.36 -5.95 -15.83
CA PRO A 598 24.04 -5.42 -15.52
C PRO A 598 22.95 -6.50 -15.63
N GLU A 599 21.96 -6.42 -14.76
CA GLU A 599 20.81 -7.34 -14.74
C GLU A 599 20.04 -7.25 -16.08
N PRO A 600 19.87 -8.37 -16.80
CA PRO A 600 19.25 -8.35 -18.12
C PRO A 600 17.74 -8.13 -18.01
N VAL A 601 17.16 -7.51 -19.03
CA VAL A 601 15.70 -7.41 -19.17
C VAL A 601 15.16 -8.78 -19.60
N PRO A 602 14.32 -9.45 -18.79
CA PRO A 602 13.71 -10.71 -19.18
C PRO A 602 12.81 -10.53 -20.42
N SER A 603 12.85 -11.51 -21.31
CA SER A 603 11.96 -11.57 -22.49
C SER A 603 10.55 -12.02 -22.13
N GLY A 604 10.41 -12.85 -21.09
CA GLY A 604 9.15 -13.30 -20.52
C GLY A 604 8.77 -12.60 -19.23
N ARG A 605 7.70 -13.07 -18.59
CA ARG A 605 7.26 -12.57 -17.29
C ARG A 605 8.10 -13.13 -16.15
N VAL A 606 8.14 -12.38 -15.04
CA VAL A 606 8.83 -12.80 -13.82
C VAL A 606 8.03 -12.46 -12.57
N CYS A 607 8.03 -13.33 -11.58
CA CYS A 607 7.46 -13.05 -10.27
C CYS A 607 8.56 -13.17 -9.22
N ALA A 608 8.78 -12.11 -8.44
CA ALA A 608 9.74 -12.13 -7.34
C ALA A 608 9.02 -12.03 -6.00
N GLN A 609 9.33 -12.96 -5.10
CA GLN A 609 8.86 -12.96 -3.71
C GLN A 609 10.06 -13.05 -2.77
N LYS A 610 9.89 -12.56 -1.55
CA LYS A 610 10.99 -12.40 -0.60
C LYS A 610 10.59 -12.88 0.78
N THR A 611 11.51 -13.55 1.46
CA THR A 611 11.32 -14.00 2.85
C THR A 611 11.49 -12.85 3.84
N GLY A 612 11.09 -13.10 5.10
CA GLY A 612 11.57 -12.29 6.21
C GLY A 612 13.09 -12.46 6.44
N PRO A 613 13.67 -11.69 7.38
CA PRO A 613 15.03 -11.89 7.86
C PRO A 613 15.28 -13.30 8.40
N GLY A 614 16.40 -13.90 8.00
CA GLY A 614 16.82 -15.21 8.47
C GLY A 614 17.31 -15.20 9.91
N THR A 615 17.00 -16.25 10.66
CA THR A 615 17.46 -16.45 12.04
C THR A 615 18.61 -17.46 12.08
N SER A 616 19.67 -17.14 12.81
CA SER A 616 20.83 -18.05 12.93
C SER A 616 20.60 -19.07 14.04
N VAL A 617 20.64 -20.36 13.69
CA VAL A 617 20.54 -21.50 14.61
C VAL A 617 21.78 -22.38 14.43
N GLY A 618 22.79 -22.17 15.27
CA GLY A 618 24.08 -22.83 15.13
C GLY A 618 24.82 -22.37 13.86
N ALA A 619 25.10 -23.30 12.95
CA ALA A 619 25.74 -23.03 11.66
C ALA A 619 24.75 -22.94 10.49
N THR A 620 23.45 -22.86 10.81
CA THR A 620 22.35 -22.82 9.83
C THR A 620 21.63 -21.49 9.96
N VAL A 621 21.27 -20.88 8.84
CA VAL A 621 20.31 -19.77 8.81
C VAL A 621 18.96 -20.32 8.39
N VAL A 622 17.92 -20.02 9.16
CA VAL A 622 16.56 -20.54 9.00
C VAL A 622 15.62 -19.37 8.67
N TRP A 623 14.86 -19.53 7.59
CA TRP A 623 13.81 -18.57 7.20
C TRP A 623 12.41 -19.12 7.48
N ASP A 624 12.23 -20.44 7.34
CA ASP A 624 10.94 -21.13 7.52
C ASP A 624 9.78 -20.40 6.82
N ALA A 625 9.97 -20.15 5.52
CA ALA A 625 9.04 -19.39 4.70
C ALA A 625 8.35 -20.29 3.69
N THR A 626 7.05 -20.09 3.48
CA THR A 626 6.28 -20.70 2.40
C THR A 626 5.91 -19.62 1.40
N LEU A 627 6.33 -19.80 0.16
CA LEU A 627 6.01 -18.93 -0.98
C LEU A 627 5.20 -19.74 -1.99
N GLU A 628 4.38 -19.08 -2.80
CA GLU A 628 3.55 -19.75 -3.80
C GLU A 628 3.55 -18.95 -5.09
N VAL A 629 3.75 -19.59 -6.24
CA VAL A 629 3.59 -18.98 -7.56
C VAL A 629 2.58 -19.79 -8.38
N VAL A 630 1.78 -19.12 -9.19
CA VAL A 630 0.72 -19.76 -9.98
C VAL A 630 0.91 -19.48 -11.47
N GLY A 631 0.96 -20.52 -12.29
CA GLY A 631 0.83 -20.41 -13.75
C GLY A 631 -0.61 -20.67 -14.19
N LEU A 632 -1.18 -19.83 -15.05
CA LEU A 632 -2.59 -19.92 -15.44
C LEU A 632 -2.88 -20.96 -16.54
N GLY A 633 -1.85 -21.43 -17.23
CA GLY A 633 -1.96 -22.09 -18.52
C GLY A 633 -2.24 -21.11 -19.66
N LYS A 634 -1.99 -21.56 -20.89
CA LYS A 634 -1.99 -20.69 -22.09
C LYS A 634 -3.31 -19.96 -22.34
N ALA A 635 -4.44 -20.65 -22.19
CA ALA A 635 -5.76 -20.09 -22.49
C ALA A 635 -6.15 -18.99 -21.49
N ALA A 636 -6.07 -19.28 -20.19
CA ALA A 636 -6.41 -18.31 -19.15
C ALA A 636 -5.39 -17.16 -19.06
N SER A 637 -4.11 -17.40 -19.36
CA SER A 637 -3.10 -16.33 -19.51
C SER A 637 -3.47 -15.34 -20.62
N LYS A 638 -3.90 -15.83 -21.79
CA LYS A 638 -4.34 -14.98 -22.90
C LYS A 638 -5.59 -14.18 -22.55
N GLU A 639 -6.54 -14.79 -21.85
CA GLU A 639 -7.74 -14.12 -21.36
C GLU A 639 -7.38 -13.02 -20.35
N ALA A 640 -6.53 -13.33 -19.38
CA ALA A 640 -6.04 -12.38 -18.39
C ALA A 640 -5.31 -11.19 -19.03
N GLN A 641 -4.46 -11.43 -20.04
CA GLN A 641 -3.79 -10.37 -20.79
C GLN A 641 -4.80 -9.50 -21.56
N SER A 642 -5.80 -10.12 -22.21
CA SER A 642 -6.85 -9.38 -22.92
C SER A 642 -7.67 -8.50 -21.97
N ARG A 643 -7.96 -9.01 -20.76
CA ARG A 643 -8.60 -8.25 -19.69
C ARG A 643 -7.74 -7.07 -19.26
N LEU A 644 -6.42 -7.25 -19.06
CA LEU A 644 -5.52 -6.16 -18.68
C LEU A 644 -5.55 -5.03 -19.72
N VAL A 645 -5.40 -5.37 -21.00
CA VAL A 645 -5.46 -4.39 -22.09
C VAL A 645 -6.80 -3.67 -22.13
N SER A 646 -7.91 -4.38 -21.88
CA SER A 646 -9.24 -3.77 -21.79
C SER A 646 -9.35 -2.76 -20.65
N GLU A 647 -8.84 -3.09 -19.46
CA GLU A 647 -8.84 -2.19 -18.30
C GLU A 647 -7.99 -0.93 -18.56
N LEU A 648 -6.78 -1.10 -19.12
CA LEU A 648 -5.89 0.01 -19.46
C LEU A 648 -6.51 0.94 -20.51
N ASN A 649 -7.14 0.36 -21.54
CA ASN A 649 -7.82 1.13 -22.57
C ASN A 649 -9.05 1.87 -22.02
N LEU A 650 -9.77 1.31 -21.05
CA LEU A 650 -10.90 1.98 -20.41
C LEU A 650 -10.44 3.23 -19.63
N ALA A 651 -9.31 3.11 -18.92
CA ALA A 651 -8.70 4.22 -18.21
C ALA A 651 -8.17 5.31 -19.17
N ALA A 652 -7.66 4.91 -20.34
CA ALA A 652 -7.18 5.82 -21.38
C ALA A 652 -8.32 6.60 -22.07
N LYS A 653 -9.37 5.90 -22.54
CA LYS A 653 -10.45 6.46 -23.39
C LYS A 653 -11.30 7.57 -22.77
N THR A 654 -11.31 7.71 -21.44
CA THR A 654 -12.26 8.57 -20.70
C THR A 654 -11.87 10.05 -20.61
N THR A 655 -11.20 10.60 -21.62
CA THR A 655 -10.91 12.03 -21.70
C THR A 655 -12.15 12.83 -22.14
N GLY A 656 -12.96 13.28 -21.18
CA GLY A 656 -13.91 14.39 -21.35
C GLY A 656 -15.05 14.20 -22.38
N PRO A 657 -15.99 15.15 -22.47
CA PRO A 657 -17.03 15.12 -23.49
C PRO A 657 -16.39 15.24 -24.87
N ALA A 658 -16.54 14.19 -25.67
CA ALA A 658 -16.08 14.08 -27.05
C ALA A 658 -16.79 15.04 -28.04
N SER A 659 -17.23 16.23 -27.63
CA SER A 659 -18.07 17.07 -28.51
C SER A 659 -17.27 17.92 -29.51
N ASP A 660 -16.05 18.36 -29.19
CA ASP A 660 -15.39 19.42 -29.99
C ASP A 660 -13.99 19.07 -30.51
N TRP A 661 -13.36 17.97 -30.06
CA TRP A 661 -12.02 17.59 -30.55
C TRP A 661 -12.04 16.73 -31.83
N GLU A 662 -13.17 16.07 -32.16
CA GLU A 662 -13.28 15.19 -33.33
C GLU A 662 -14.15 15.77 -34.46
N SER A 663 -14.67 17.00 -34.35
CA SER A 663 -15.77 17.49 -35.21
C SER A 663 -15.46 18.64 -36.17
N GLU A 664 -14.21 19.09 -36.31
CA GLU A 664 -13.84 19.90 -37.48
C GLU A 664 -12.93 19.08 -38.40
N GLU A 665 -13.51 18.62 -39.51
CA GLU A 665 -12.81 18.30 -40.76
C GLU A 665 -11.95 19.51 -41.17
N SER A 666 -10.82 19.72 -40.49
CA SER A 666 -9.84 20.72 -40.89
C SER A 666 -9.12 20.17 -42.12
N THR A 667 -9.66 20.56 -43.26
CA THR A 667 -9.08 20.42 -44.58
C THR A 667 -7.67 21.04 -44.61
N ASP A 668 -6.72 20.25 -45.10
CA ASP A 668 -5.46 20.66 -45.74
C ASP A 668 -4.43 21.52 -44.95
N TYR A 669 -4.12 21.16 -43.71
CA TYR A 669 -2.80 21.48 -43.16
C TYR A 669 -1.95 20.22 -43.05
N ASP A 670 -1.09 20.05 -44.05
CA ASP A 670 0.01 19.06 -44.14
C ASP A 670 1.11 19.41 -43.11
N THR A 671 0.76 19.42 -41.83
CA THR A 671 1.75 19.34 -40.75
C THR A 671 2.13 17.89 -40.64
N GLY A 672 3.32 17.54 -41.12
CA GLY A 672 3.87 16.18 -41.07
C GLY A 672 3.62 15.52 -39.72
N SER A 673 2.52 14.77 -39.64
CA SER A 673 2.11 14.04 -38.48
C SER A 673 3.08 12.89 -38.39
N ALA A 674 4.11 13.04 -37.56
CA ALA A 674 4.83 11.89 -37.05
C ALA A 674 3.75 10.97 -36.48
N GLU A 675 3.48 9.85 -37.16
CA GLU A 675 2.67 8.76 -36.61
C GLU A 675 3.26 8.50 -35.23
N ILE A 676 2.53 8.87 -34.18
CA ILE A 676 2.87 8.45 -32.83
C ILE A 676 2.63 6.96 -32.85
N VAL A 677 3.69 6.20 -33.13
CA VAL A 677 3.68 4.75 -33.04
C VAL A 677 3.42 4.44 -31.58
N SER A 678 2.16 4.23 -31.24
CA SER A 678 1.72 3.88 -29.89
C SER A 678 2.44 2.60 -29.50
N MET A 679 3.34 2.70 -28.53
CA MET A 679 3.98 1.52 -27.95
C MET A 679 2.89 0.61 -27.36
N PRO A 680 2.96 -0.71 -27.54
CA PRO A 680 2.03 -1.62 -26.90
C PRO A 680 2.20 -1.56 -25.37
N TRP A 681 1.11 -1.64 -24.62
CA TRP A 681 1.12 -1.52 -23.16
C TRP A 681 2.12 -2.47 -22.49
N GLU A 682 2.32 -3.67 -23.04
CA GLU A 682 3.26 -4.67 -22.55
C GLU A 682 4.71 -4.15 -22.54
N SER A 683 5.09 -3.35 -23.55
CA SER A 683 6.43 -2.76 -23.62
C SER A 683 6.65 -1.62 -22.62
N LEU A 684 5.57 -1.06 -22.08
CA LEU A 684 5.59 -0.05 -21.04
C LEU A 684 5.60 -0.66 -19.63
N LEU A 685 5.47 -1.97 -19.50
CA LEU A 685 5.43 -2.71 -18.23
C LEU A 685 6.66 -3.65 -18.14
N PRO A 686 7.89 -3.12 -18.00
CA PRO A 686 9.09 -3.93 -17.87
C PRO A 686 9.13 -4.67 -16.53
N SER A 687 9.89 -5.75 -16.48
CA SER A 687 10.14 -6.48 -15.23
C SER A 687 10.83 -5.63 -14.15
N VAL A 688 10.51 -5.91 -12.88
CA VAL A 688 11.15 -5.31 -11.69
C VAL A 688 12.63 -5.72 -11.55
N LEU A 689 13.07 -6.79 -12.23
CA LEU A 689 14.47 -7.24 -12.18
C LEU A 689 15.41 -6.23 -12.87
N ALA A 690 15.03 -5.74 -14.03
CA ALA A 690 15.90 -4.87 -14.83
C ALA A 690 15.65 -3.37 -14.60
N SER A 691 14.87 -3.03 -13.56
CA SER A 691 14.33 -1.69 -13.41
C SER A 691 15.16 -0.88 -12.40
N THR A 692 15.91 0.10 -12.93
CA THR A 692 16.47 1.18 -12.10
C THR A 692 15.49 2.35 -12.17
N PRO A 693 15.45 3.24 -11.15
CA PRO A 693 14.62 4.44 -11.22
C PRO A 693 14.84 5.24 -12.51
N GLU A 694 16.08 5.28 -13.01
CA GLU A 694 16.43 5.96 -14.27
C GLU A 694 15.89 5.27 -15.52
N SER A 695 15.74 3.94 -15.53
CA SER A 695 15.17 3.20 -16.67
C SER A 695 13.65 3.14 -16.64
N GLU A 696 13.03 3.22 -15.45
CA GLU A 696 11.58 3.24 -15.28
C GLU A 696 10.95 4.57 -15.68
N GLU A 697 11.59 5.69 -15.33
CA GLU A 697 10.98 7.01 -15.47
C GLU A 697 10.45 7.31 -16.88
N PRO A 698 11.20 7.06 -17.98
CA PRO A 698 10.68 7.29 -19.33
C PRO A 698 9.43 6.45 -19.65
N LEU A 699 9.37 5.22 -19.13
CA LEU A 699 8.27 4.29 -19.37
C LEU A 699 7.03 4.68 -18.56
N VAL A 700 7.22 5.12 -17.32
CA VAL A 700 6.13 5.66 -16.48
C VAL A 700 5.58 6.94 -17.10
N CYS A 701 6.43 7.84 -17.58
CA CYS A 701 5.99 9.04 -18.28
C CYS A 701 5.17 8.69 -19.51
N GLU A 702 5.65 7.78 -20.36
CA GLU A 702 4.93 7.36 -21.57
C GLU A 702 3.60 6.69 -21.22
N PHE A 703 3.59 5.77 -20.26
CA PHE A 703 2.36 5.17 -19.75
C PHE A 703 1.37 6.21 -19.23
N SER A 704 1.86 7.21 -18.50
CA SER A 704 1.04 8.31 -17.98
C SER A 704 0.49 9.18 -19.11
N ARG A 705 1.23 9.41 -20.20
CA ARG A 705 0.74 10.11 -21.40
C ARG A 705 -0.40 9.38 -22.07
N HIS A 706 -0.30 8.06 -22.22
CA HIS A 706 -1.39 7.27 -22.79
C HIS A 706 -2.68 7.38 -21.97
N LEU A 707 -2.57 7.52 -20.64
CA LEU A 707 -3.72 7.67 -19.76
C LEU A 707 -4.22 9.11 -19.65
N VAL A 708 -3.30 10.06 -19.63
CA VAL A 708 -3.53 11.49 -19.38
C VAL A 708 -2.68 12.31 -20.36
N PRO A 709 -3.12 12.45 -21.62
CA PRO A 709 -2.29 13.06 -22.69
C PRO A 709 -1.83 14.49 -22.42
N TRP A 710 -2.55 15.22 -21.56
CA TRP A 710 -2.28 16.61 -21.21
C TRP A 710 -1.22 16.81 -20.10
N LEU A 711 -0.64 15.73 -19.55
CA LEU A 711 0.39 15.84 -18.51
C LEU A 711 1.66 16.55 -18.99
N ASP A 712 2.12 16.26 -20.20
CA ASP A 712 3.37 16.80 -20.75
C ASP A 712 3.20 18.02 -21.65
N LEU A 713 1.98 18.27 -22.10
CA LEU A 713 1.69 19.39 -22.97
C LEU A 713 1.47 20.62 -22.08
N GLU A 714 2.45 21.53 -22.05
CA GLU A 714 2.32 22.82 -21.37
C GLU A 714 0.99 23.50 -21.76
N ASP A 715 0.59 23.39 -23.04
CA ASP A 715 -0.59 24.06 -23.58
C ASP A 715 -1.85 23.19 -23.76
N ALA A 716 -1.79 21.86 -23.61
CA ALA A 716 -2.94 20.99 -23.92
C ALA A 716 -3.77 20.59 -22.70
N CYS A 717 -3.82 21.43 -21.67
CA CYS A 717 -4.85 21.28 -20.65
C CYS A 717 -6.24 21.29 -21.31
N PRO A 718 -7.23 20.55 -20.77
CA PRO A 718 -8.62 20.70 -21.16
C PRO A 718 -8.98 22.18 -21.32
N SER A 719 -9.48 22.54 -22.50
CA SER A 719 -9.85 23.92 -22.88
C SER A 719 -10.68 24.61 -21.82
N ASP A 720 -11.53 23.83 -21.16
CA ASP A 720 -12.54 24.24 -20.20
C ASP A 720 -11.92 24.75 -18.90
N TRP A 721 -10.66 24.39 -18.63
CA TRP A 721 -9.87 24.90 -17.51
C TRP A 721 -9.33 26.32 -17.78
N GLY A 722 -9.33 26.77 -19.04
CA GLY A 722 -9.12 28.17 -19.41
C GLY A 722 -7.71 28.72 -19.17
N ILE A 723 -6.68 27.87 -19.20
CA ILE A 723 -5.29 28.29 -18.95
C ILE A 723 -4.71 28.97 -20.19
N VAL A 724 -4.13 30.16 -20.02
CA VAL A 724 -3.45 30.90 -21.09
C VAL A 724 -1.97 30.47 -21.15
N PRO A 725 -1.49 29.94 -22.29
CA PRO A 725 -0.11 29.45 -22.49
C PRO A 725 1.01 30.35 -21.95
N GLN A 726 0.89 31.67 -22.16
CA GLN A 726 1.97 32.64 -21.94
C GLN A 726 2.46 32.79 -20.49
N ILE A 727 1.72 32.34 -19.49
CA ILE A 727 2.07 32.49 -18.07
C ILE A 727 2.79 31.24 -17.52
N GLN A 728 2.65 30.10 -18.19
CA GLN A 728 3.29 28.86 -17.74
C GLN A 728 4.82 28.96 -17.83
N SER A 729 5.35 29.52 -18.93
CA SER A 729 6.80 29.60 -19.14
C SER A 729 7.52 30.37 -18.04
N GLU A 730 6.92 31.38 -17.39
CA GLU A 730 7.58 32.14 -16.31
C GLU A 730 7.60 31.40 -14.96
N LEU A 731 6.55 30.62 -14.65
CA LEU A 731 6.50 29.78 -13.47
C LEU A 731 7.45 28.57 -13.59
N PHE A 732 7.52 27.97 -14.78
CA PHE A 732 8.44 26.88 -15.11
C PHE A 732 9.88 27.37 -15.40
N ALA A 733 10.08 28.66 -15.73
CA ALA A 733 11.39 29.30 -15.90
C ALA A 733 11.98 29.89 -14.60
N ARG A 734 11.28 29.81 -13.45
CA ARG A 734 12.04 29.68 -12.19
C ARG A 734 13.04 28.58 -12.46
N PRO A 735 14.35 28.77 -12.17
CA PRO A 735 15.32 27.77 -12.54
C PRO A 735 14.76 26.46 -12.01
N GLN A 736 14.45 25.53 -12.93
CA GLN A 736 14.78 24.15 -12.67
C GLN A 736 16.22 24.24 -12.21
N ARG A 737 16.42 24.44 -10.90
CA ARG A 737 17.69 24.19 -10.26
C ARG A 737 17.86 22.75 -10.66
N ARG A 738 18.73 22.58 -11.65
CA ARG A 738 19.05 21.36 -12.37
C ARG A 738 18.55 20.18 -11.57
N HIS A 739 17.76 19.28 -12.16
CA HIS A 739 17.62 17.92 -11.65
C HIS A 739 18.87 17.59 -10.82
N PRO A 740 18.76 17.31 -9.51
CA PRO A 740 19.94 17.10 -8.68
C PRO A 740 20.82 15.93 -9.17
N PHE A 741 20.40 15.25 -10.24
CA PHE A 741 21.11 14.21 -10.95
C PHE A 741 21.33 14.53 -12.45
N ARG A 742 22.16 15.53 -12.73
CA ARG A 742 23.15 15.43 -13.83
C ARG A 742 24.55 15.55 -13.23
N HIS A 743 24.89 14.62 -12.34
CA HIS A 743 26.29 14.33 -12.06
C HIS A 743 26.83 13.53 -13.23
N VAL A 744 27.37 14.22 -14.24
CA VAL A 744 28.42 13.62 -15.09
C VAL A 744 29.57 13.30 -14.13
N PRO A 745 30.02 12.03 -14.00
CA PRO A 745 31.20 11.73 -13.20
C PRO A 745 32.35 12.54 -13.78
N ARG A 746 32.93 13.45 -12.99
CA ARG A 746 34.26 13.95 -13.33
C ARG A 746 35.20 12.77 -13.18
N PRO A 747 36.02 12.42 -14.19
CA PRO A 747 37.07 11.44 -13.99
C PRO A 747 37.98 11.96 -12.88
N PHE A 748 38.12 11.17 -11.81
CA PHE A 748 39.19 11.39 -10.84
C PHE A 748 40.50 11.06 -11.55
N THR A 749 41.29 12.10 -11.82
CA THR A 749 42.74 11.98 -12.04
C THR A 749 43.47 12.03 -10.71
#